data_AF-A0A535P509-F1
#
_entry.id   AF-A0A535P509-F1
#
_cell.length_a   1.000
_cell.length_b   1.000
_cell.length_c   1.000
_cell.angle_alpha   90.00
_cell.angle_beta   90.00
_cell.angle_gamma   90.00
#
_symmetry.space_group_name_H-M   'P 1'
#
loop_
_entity.id
_entity.type
_entity.pdbx_description
1 polymer ?
#
loop_
_entity_poly.entity_id
_entity_poly.type
_entity_poly.pdbx_seq_one_letter_code
_entity_poly.pdbx_strand_id
1 'polypeptide(L)'
;MRQTGVPVRSLRQLLSSIQSRPKAHLAVAFVVVSNHFGAVALAAGPAVLEIASPAQAICGPDAGCATRAVGTSRSTLSLPAGTAQCADSGPSAACDMDSPAVTAGTSSTPVGLSVCEAVDGKPVAATPASCAGELLSPDAQAASPVVGDRPIVAPSVPQVTLGSRLPDKITLSAGDQAVRAGKPVVLTAAANASVTGTDRAIEIFDITTGRLAGACAQGSQCSVAYTATSGVHEFGAFVTTPAATVPGSSVSLPSNHVSVGWLDSTITADRTAVGPGQPVTITVTSTFDVRPSGRWLEIYDLTAGARITYCSRGTVCTTTVRQPSDGVHQIVGYVTGKPEAVSTPINVTWLRVHLTASSIGSNTAGWVHLKATTNADLTDTGWVLGIYDQRGHLVDHVCRTGTTCSVQSWVEGSATPAYTAVVGALPAPPPRSTLIGKVVGAVTDSVAPSLVDVQARSGAVEPAHLLWGVDSCKAFTGDPTGELFSATVAKIGTPEFWGRYLTDTVCPGISSAEVALAARHHMGILPIYNEYNCSNVSYYDTGHAYAVEAADAARRIGIPRGIVLVIDIEPPGAACPGAVDVDGAFIEGWYDGVKAAGYVPGYYGNGTAGSEFASAWCASVSKRPAIAADSELWSFQPSLLGDFNKPTAPGYSPYDTGCTGNMEIWQYVLSAGSVPDVDQDEALSTAPLWYPS
;
A
#
# COMPACT_ATOMS: atom_id res chain seq x y z
N MET A 1 41.55 -67.85 11.08
CA MET A 1 40.45 -68.54 10.38
C MET A 1 39.47 -68.98 11.44
N ARG A 2 38.22 -68.50 11.58
CA ARG A 2 37.32 -67.57 10.84
C ARG A 2 36.00 -68.36 10.79
N GLN A 3 34.85 -67.90 11.26
CA GLN A 3 34.22 -66.61 11.00
C GLN A 3 33.19 -66.35 12.12
N THR A 4 33.19 -65.14 12.65
CA THR A 4 32.16 -64.56 13.53
C THR A 4 32.16 -63.06 13.19
N GLY A 5 31.09 -62.27 13.15
CA GLY A 5 29.65 -62.38 13.32
C GLY A 5 29.09 -60.98 12.99
N VAL A 6 27.79 -60.89 12.77
CA VAL A 6 26.97 -59.68 12.48
C VAL A 6 25.84 -59.68 13.55
N PRO A 7 25.15 -58.57 13.94
CA PRO A 7 25.49 -57.19 14.32
C PRO A 7 24.84 -56.75 15.69
N VAL A 8 24.78 -55.42 15.95
CA VAL A 8 23.89 -54.61 16.85
C VAL A 8 24.21 -54.43 18.36
N ARG A 9 24.51 -53.18 18.78
CA ARG A 9 23.82 -52.35 19.83
C ARG A 9 24.75 -51.34 20.53
N SER A 10 24.28 -50.08 20.58
CA SER A 10 24.17 -49.14 21.73
C SER A 10 25.21 -49.16 22.87
N LEU A 11 25.81 -48.00 23.18
CA LEU A 11 25.96 -47.34 24.52
C LEU A 11 26.93 -46.13 24.38
N ARG A 12 26.51 -44.89 24.68
CA ARG A 12 26.67 -44.16 25.96
C ARG A 12 28.11 -43.98 26.49
N GLN A 13 28.44 -42.69 26.60
CA GLN A 13 29.01 -41.98 27.77
C GLN A 13 30.53 -41.89 28.00
N LEU A 14 31.00 -40.64 28.04
CA LEU A 14 31.70 -39.95 29.15
C LEU A 14 31.77 -38.45 28.75
N LEU A 15 30.96 -37.48 29.20
CA LEU A 15 30.46 -37.00 30.51
C LEU A 15 31.52 -36.57 31.54
N SER A 16 31.72 -35.24 31.67
CA SER A 16 31.62 -34.44 32.92
C SER A 16 31.70 -32.95 32.51
N SER A 17 30.99 -31.94 33.02
CA SER A 17 30.09 -31.71 34.17
C SER A 17 29.24 -30.45 33.80
N ILE A 18 27.91 -30.38 33.82
CA ILE A 18 26.87 -30.29 34.88
C ILE A 18 27.17 -29.31 36.02
N GLN A 19 26.46 -28.16 36.01
CA GLN A 19 25.45 -27.69 36.98
C GLN A 19 25.04 -26.25 36.56
N SER A 20 23.81 -25.75 36.60
CA SER A 20 22.47 -26.21 36.98
C SER A 20 21.48 -25.08 36.59
N ARG A 21 20.26 -25.41 36.14
CA ARG A 21 19.14 -24.43 35.96
C ARG A 21 18.46 -24.17 37.33
N PRO A 22 17.59 -23.15 37.52
CA PRO A 22 16.17 -23.31 37.11
C PRO A 22 15.34 -22.02 36.76
N LYS A 23 14.43 -22.22 35.79
CA LYS A 23 13.00 -21.84 35.72
C LYS A 23 12.51 -20.37 35.60
N ALA A 24 11.51 -20.26 34.70
CA ALA A 24 10.45 -19.25 34.52
C ALA A 24 10.93 -17.86 34.04
N HIS A 25 10.39 -17.25 32.98
CA HIS A 25 8.98 -17.03 32.69
C HIS A 25 8.67 -17.00 31.18
N LEU A 26 7.45 -17.41 30.82
CA LEU A 26 6.78 -17.04 29.58
C LEU A 26 6.77 -15.50 29.47
N ALA A 27 7.30 -14.95 28.39
CA ALA A 27 7.02 -13.58 27.97
C ALA A 27 6.50 -13.62 26.53
N VAL A 28 5.17 -13.60 26.42
CA VAL A 28 4.45 -13.24 25.20
C VAL A 28 4.60 -11.72 25.06
N ALA A 29 5.37 -11.26 24.08
CA ALA A 29 5.41 -9.85 23.74
C ALA A 29 4.22 -9.52 22.82
N PHE A 30 3.10 -9.13 23.43
CA PHE A 30 2.10 -8.29 22.75
C PHE A 30 2.67 -6.87 22.70
N VAL A 31 3.05 -6.40 21.51
CA VAL A 31 3.28 -4.98 21.29
C VAL A 31 1.91 -4.32 21.11
N VAL A 32 1.41 -3.75 22.19
CA VAL A 32 0.30 -2.80 22.17
C VAL A 32 0.91 -1.43 21.90
N VAL A 33 0.78 -0.93 20.66
CA VAL A 33 0.99 0.50 20.38
C VAL A 33 -0.30 1.22 20.79
N SER A 34 -0.31 1.72 22.02
CA SER A 34 -1.32 2.67 22.49
C SER A 34 -1.07 4.02 21.83
N ASN A 35 -1.74 4.29 20.71
CA ASN A 35 -1.72 5.61 20.08
C ASN A 35 -2.80 6.49 20.75
N HIS A 36 -2.45 7.14 21.85
CA HIS A 36 -3.24 8.23 22.42
C HIS A 36 -2.98 9.51 21.62
N PHE A 37 -3.76 9.74 20.56
CA PHE A 37 -3.94 11.09 20.02
C PHE A 37 -5.26 11.65 20.57
N GLY A 38 -5.13 12.59 21.51
CA GLY A 38 -6.23 13.38 22.01
C GLY A 38 -6.83 14.22 20.89
N ALA A 39 -8.13 14.05 20.68
CA ALA A 39 -8.92 14.93 19.83
C ALA A 39 -8.98 16.32 20.46
N VAL A 40 -8.22 17.27 19.92
CA VAL A 40 -8.52 18.69 20.10
C VAL A 40 -9.57 19.05 19.07
N ALA A 41 -10.78 19.31 19.55
CA ALA A 41 -11.86 19.90 18.79
C ALA A 41 -11.48 21.33 18.38
N LEU A 42 -11.48 21.62 17.08
CA LEU A 42 -11.51 22.97 16.54
C LEU A 42 -12.66 23.05 15.54
N ALA A 43 -13.82 23.44 16.07
CA ALA A 43 -14.91 23.97 15.30
C ALA A 43 -14.64 25.47 15.05
N ALA A 44 -14.52 25.86 13.78
CA ALA A 44 -15.02 27.11 13.19
C ALA A 44 -14.32 27.39 11.84
N GLY A 45 -15.07 27.39 10.74
CA GLY A 45 -14.79 28.33 9.64
C GLY A 45 -15.49 29.67 9.93
N PRO A 46 -15.43 30.69 9.04
CA PRO A 46 -14.70 30.77 7.77
C PRO A 46 -13.84 32.05 7.63
N ALA A 47 -12.87 32.07 6.70
CA ALA A 47 -12.49 33.29 5.99
C ALA A 47 -11.66 32.93 4.74
N VAL A 48 -12.20 33.27 3.58
CA VAL A 48 -11.48 33.31 2.30
C VAL A 48 -10.51 34.50 2.36
N LEU A 49 -9.22 34.23 2.20
CA LEU A 49 -8.21 35.23 1.87
C LEU A 49 -7.36 34.64 0.74
N GLU A 50 -7.74 34.95 -0.49
CA GLU A 50 -6.87 34.75 -1.65
C GLU A 50 -5.69 35.72 -1.51
N ILE A 51 -4.50 35.16 -1.31
CA ILE A 51 -3.25 35.88 -1.51
C ILE A 51 -2.86 35.65 -2.97
N ALA A 52 -3.00 36.70 -3.78
CA ALA A 52 -2.52 36.72 -5.15
C ALA A 52 -0.97 36.71 -5.15
N SER A 53 -0.36 35.65 -5.65
CA SER A 53 1.08 35.62 -5.94
C SER A 53 1.37 36.38 -7.24
N PRO A 54 2.46 37.18 -7.32
CA PRO A 54 2.75 37.97 -8.50
C PRO A 54 3.27 37.07 -9.64
N ALA A 55 2.62 37.14 -10.79
CA ALA A 55 3.13 36.55 -12.03
C ALA A 55 4.33 37.37 -12.53
N GLN A 56 5.51 36.77 -12.57
CA GLN A 56 6.65 37.34 -13.31
C GLN A 56 6.47 37.02 -14.81
N ALA A 57 6.20 38.06 -15.61
CA ALA A 57 6.19 37.97 -17.06
C ALA A 57 7.60 38.15 -17.62
N ILE A 58 8.11 37.16 -18.37
CA ILE A 58 9.30 37.31 -19.21
C ILE A 58 8.81 37.40 -20.65
N CYS A 59 8.96 38.58 -21.26
CA CYS A 59 8.54 38.83 -22.64
C CYS A 59 9.74 38.70 -23.59
N GLY A 60 9.63 37.84 -24.60
CA GLY A 60 10.44 37.90 -25.82
C GLY A 60 9.73 38.72 -26.90
N PRO A 61 10.45 39.30 -27.87
CA PRO A 61 9.83 40.03 -28.96
C PRO A 61 9.22 39.02 -29.94
N ASP A 62 7.94 39.21 -30.21
CA ASP A 62 7.10 38.52 -31.20
C ASP A 62 6.42 37.20 -30.73
N ALA A 63 5.08 37.29 -30.67
CA ALA A 63 4.05 36.27 -30.40
C ALA A 63 3.57 36.09 -28.93
N GLY A 64 2.41 36.69 -28.64
CA GLY A 64 1.35 36.20 -27.74
C GLY A 64 1.72 35.88 -26.28
N CYS A 65 1.26 36.71 -25.33
CA CYS A 65 1.25 36.36 -23.91
C CYS A 65 0.27 35.21 -23.64
N ALA A 66 0.73 33.96 -23.70
CA ALA A 66 0.06 32.84 -23.08
C ALA A 66 0.53 32.74 -21.62
N THR A 67 -0.38 32.94 -20.67
CA THR A 67 -0.15 32.60 -19.27
C THR A 67 0.04 31.09 -19.16
N ARG A 68 1.30 30.63 -19.19
CA ARG A 68 1.63 29.25 -18.82
C ARG A 68 1.52 29.18 -17.31
N ALA A 69 0.36 28.74 -16.81
CA ALA A 69 0.26 28.31 -15.42
C ALA A 69 1.34 27.26 -15.21
N VAL A 70 2.22 27.48 -14.24
CA VAL A 70 3.10 26.43 -13.71
C VAL A 70 2.14 25.40 -13.12
N GLY A 71 1.83 24.38 -13.92
CA GLY A 71 0.84 23.36 -13.57
C GLY A 71 1.36 22.58 -12.38
N THR A 72 0.78 22.83 -11.21
CA THR A 72 0.89 21.91 -10.09
C THR A 72 0.32 20.57 -10.53
N SER A 73 1.10 19.48 -10.39
CA SER A 73 0.74 18.08 -10.65
C SER A 73 -0.41 17.59 -9.75
N ARG A 74 -1.59 18.20 -9.86
CA ARG A 74 -2.78 17.80 -9.10
C ARG A 74 -3.61 16.83 -9.92
N SER A 75 -4.21 15.88 -9.23
CA SER A 75 -5.26 15.02 -9.77
C SER A 75 -6.39 15.85 -10.37
N THR A 76 -6.93 15.41 -11.49
CA THR A 76 -8.08 16.05 -12.15
C THR A 76 -9.30 15.14 -12.08
N LEU A 77 -10.45 15.72 -11.76
CA LEU A 77 -11.72 15.02 -11.66
C LEU A 77 -12.60 15.33 -12.88
N SER A 78 -13.41 14.37 -13.28
CA SER A 78 -14.40 14.51 -14.36
C SER A 78 -15.61 13.62 -14.11
N LEU A 79 -16.75 13.99 -14.68
CA LEU A 79 -17.95 13.16 -14.62
C LEU A 79 -17.77 11.93 -15.53
N PRO A 80 -18.19 10.74 -15.09
CA PRO A 80 -18.26 9.57 -15.96
C PRO A 80 -19.12 9.84 -17.19
N ALA A 81 -18.78 9.21 -18.32
CA ALA A 81 -19.49 9.41 -19.58
C ALA A 81 -20.99 9.10 -19.45
N GLY A 82 -21.84 10.01 -19.93
CA GLY A 82 -23.30 9.85 -19.88
C GLY A 82 -23.95 10.21 -18.54
N THR A 83 -23.18 10.66 -17.56
CA THR A 83 -23.70 11.08 -16.24
C THR A 83 -23.79 12.59 -16.10
N ALA A 84 -24.58 13.05 -15.13
CA ALA A 84 -24.72 14.46 -14.78
C ALA A 84 -24.19 14.73 -13.36
N GLN A 85 -23.80 15.99 -13.12
CA GLN A 85 -23.39 16.44 -11.79
C GLN A 85 -24.52 16.22 -10.77
N CYS A 86 -24.18 15.55 -9.67
CA CYS A 86 -25.07 15.37 -8.55
C CYS A 86 -25.30 16.72 -7.83
N ALA A 87 -26.57 17.03 -7.59
CA ALA A 87 -26.94 18.26 -6.91
C ALA A 87 -26.46 18.27 -5.45
N ASP A 88 -25.99 19.43 -4.98
CA ASP A 88 -25.49 19.68 -3.62
C ASP A 88 -24.33 18.75 -3.18
N SER A 89 -23.58 18.23 -4.16
CA SER A 89 -22.52 17.25 -3.98
C SER A 89 -21.15 17.79 -4.40
N GLY A 90 -20.10 17.01 -4.15
CA GLY A 90 -18.72 17.37 -4.50
C GLY A 90 -18.50 17.52 -6.01
N PRO A 91 -17.38 18.16 -6.42
CA PRO A 91 -17.09 18.38 -7.83
C PRO A 91 -16.99 17.05 -8.58
N SER A 92 -17.57 17.02 -9.79
CA SER A 92 -17.53 15.86 -10.70
C SER A 92 -18.03 14.56 -10.09
N ALA A 93 -18.97 14.66 -9.15
CA ALA A 93 -19.66 13.52 -8.56
C ALA A 93 -20.98 13.29 -9.31
N ALA A 94 -21.21 12.07 -9.75
CA ALA A 94 -22.49 11.60 -10.24
C ALA A 94 -23.15 10.72 -9.17
N CYS A 95 -24.47 10.82 -9.01
CA CYS A 95 -25.20 10.01 -8.04
C CYS A 95 -26.37 9.30 -8.69
N ASP A 96 -26.67 8.10 -8.19
CA ASP A 96 -27.82 7.30 -8.58
C ASP A 96 -28.65 6.90 -7.36
N MET A 97 -29.95 6.69 -7.57
CA MET A 97 -30.95 6.37 -6.56
C MET A 97 -31.36 4.89 -6.57
N ASP A 98 -30.68 4.04 -7.36
CA ASP A 98 -30.92 2.60 -7.42
C ASP A 98 -30.76 1.97 -6.03
N SER A 99 -31.88 1.83 -5.34
CA SER A 99 -31.94 1.28 -4.00
C SER A 99 -32.14 -0.23 -4.11
N PRO A 100 -31.29 -1.05 -3.46
CA PRO A 100 -31.52 -2.48 -3.40
C PRO A 100 -32.89 -2.78 -2.77
N ALA A 101 -33.56 -3.84 -3.22
CA ALA A 101 -34.79 -4.29 -2.58
C ALA A 101 -34.53 -4.64 -1.11
N VAL A 102 -35.30 -4.04 -0.21
CA VAL A 102 -35.19 -4.27 1.24
C VAL A 102 -35.73 -5.67 1.56
N THR A 103 -34.88 -6.54 2.10
CA THR A 103 -35.26 -7.88 2.55
C THR A 103 -35.53 -7.90 4.05
N ALA A 104 -36.51 -8.69 4.48
CA ALA A 104 -36.85 -8.81 5.89
C ALA A 104 -35.64 -9.31 6.71
N GLY A 105 -35.42 -8.67 7.85
CA GLY A 105 -34.41 -9.05 8.83
C GLY A 105 -34.81 -10.27 9.66
N THR A 106 -33.98 -10.57 10.64
CA THR A 106 -34.18 -11.64 11.61
C THR A 106 -34.37 -11.07 13.02
N SER A 107 -35.35 -11.62 13.73
CA SER A 107 -35.60 -11.28 15.12
C SER A 107 -34.88 -12.23 16.07
N SER A 108 -34.46 -11.70 17.21
CA SER A 108 -33.81 -12.44 18.29
C SER A 108 -34.19 -11.82 19.65
N THR A 109 -33.91 -12.55 20.72
CA THR A 109 -34.16 -12.07 22.07
C THR A 109 -33.12 -11.03 22.44
N PRO A 110 -33.50 -9.84 22.95
CA PRO A 110 -32.54 -8.84 23.40
C PRO A 110 -31.57 -9.41 24.43
N VAL A 111 -30.30 -9.00 24.33
CA VAL A 111 -29.23 -9.49 25.23
C VAL A 111 -29.61 -9.20 26.69
N GLY A 112 -29.51 -10.23 27.54
CA GLY A 112 -29.81 -10.13 28.97
C GLY A 112 -31.28 -10.28 29.33
N LEU A 113 -32.18 -10.46 28.35
CA LEU A 113 -33.59 -10.73 28.57
C LEU A 113 -33.97 -12.17 28.22
N SER A 114 -35.07 -12.65 28.79
CA SER A 114 -35.67 -13.95 28.48
C SER A 114 -36.87 -13.79 27.53
N VAL A 115 -37.14 -14.82 26.73
CA VAL A 115 -38.33 -14.86 25.86
C VAL A 115 -39.59 -14.77 26.70
N CYS A 116 -40.59 -14.03 26.20
CA CYS A 116 -41.89 -13.91 26.84
C CYS A 116 -42.61 -15.27 26.83
N GLU A 117 -43.04 -15.73 28.00
CA GLU A 117 -43.76 -17.00 28.11
C GLU A 117 -45.11 -16.95 27.39
N ALA A 118 -45.50 -18.09 26.80
CA ALA A 118 -46.81 -18.25 26.19
C ALA A 118 -47.92 -18.22 27.26
N VAL A 119 -49.06 -17.65 26.91
CA VAL A 119 -50.24 -17.58 27.79
C VAL A 119 -51.29 -18.54 27.26
N ASP A 120 -51.72 -19.50 28.09
CA ASP A 120 -52.75 -20.48 27.73
C ASP A 120 -54.05 -19.79 27.27
N GLY A 121 -54.57 -20.23 26.13
CA GLY A 121 -55.80 -19.70 25.54
C GLY A 121 -55.64 -18.42 24.70
N LYS A 122 -54.43 -17.91 24.51
CA LYS A 122 -54.15 -16.73 23.67
C LYS A 122 -53.22 -17.07 22.50
N PRO A 123 -53.74 -17.17 21.26
CA PRO A 123 -52.98 -17.70 20.12
C PRO A 123 -52.03 -16.63 19.52
N VAL A 124 -50.97 -16.28 20.24
CA VAL A 124 -49.90 -15.40 19.74
C VAL A 124 -48.87 -16.22 18.98
N ALA A 125 -48.36 -15.71 17.86
CA ALA A 125 -47.25 -16.34 17.15
C ALA A 125 -46.02 -16.45 18.08
N ALA A 126 -45.33 -17.59 18.05
CA ALA A 126 -44.10 -17.76 18.81
C ALA A 126 -43.00 -16.85 18.24
N THR A 127 -42.59 -15.85 19.01
CA THR A 127 -41.52 -14.91 18.63
C THR A 127 -40.47 -14.84 19.73
N PRO A 128 -39.24 -14.38 19.41
CA PRO A 128 -38.17 -14.27 20.41
C PRO A 128 -38.28 -13.00 21.27
N ALA A 129 -39.42 -12.31 21.27
CA ALA A 129 -39.62 -11.09 22.03
C ALA A 129 -39.64 -11.35 23.55
N SER A 130 -39.27 -10.34 24.33
CA SER A 130 -39.30 -10.33 25.79
C SER A 130 -40.38 -9.37 26.30
N CYS A 131 -41.05 -9.73 27.40
CA CYS A 131 -42.10 -8.91 27.99
C CYS A 131 -41.75 -8.46 29.40
N ALA A 132 -42.15 -7.23 29.74
CA ALA A 132 -41.96 -6.63 31.06
C ALA A 132 -43.23 -5.88 31.51
N GLY A 133 -43.30 -5.60 32.81
CA GLY A 133 -44.43 -4.92 33.47
C GLY A 133 -44.25 -3.41 33.66
N GLU A 134 -43.29 -2.79 32.99
CA GLU A 134 -43.05 -1.35 33.11
C GLU A 134 -44.10 -0.57 32.29
N LEU A 135 -44.81 0.34 32.93
CA LEU A 135 -45.90 1.11 32.32
C LEU A 135 -45.36 2.39 31.66
N LEU A 136 -46.03 2.84 30.60
CA LEU A 136 -45.81 4.20 30.09
C LEU A 136 -46.12 5.21 31.20
N SER A 137 -45.15 6.05 31.55
CA SER A 137 -45.39 7.17 32.46
C SER A 137 -46.36 8.18 31.81
N PRO A 138 -47.39 8.67 32.53
CA PRO A 138 -48.21 9.77 32.04
C PRO A 138 -47.38 11.05 32.03
N ASP A 139 -47.09 11.55 30.82
CA ASP A 139 -46.45 12.83 30.49
C ASP A 139 -45.05 13.11 31.04
N ALA A 140 -44.02 12.70 30.29
CA ALA A 140 -42.73 13.40 30.27
C ALA A 140 -42.77 14.53 29.23
N GLN A 141 -43.37 15.67 29.59
CA GLN A 141 -43.02 16.94 28.96
C GLN A 141 -41.73 17.47 29.61
N ALA A 142 -40.90 18.13 28.80
CA ALA A 142 -39.56 18.63 29.12
C ALA A 142 -39.44 19.25 30.53
N ALA A 143 -38.40 18.84 31.27
CA ALA A 143 -38.12 19.34 32.61
C ALA A 143 -37.69 20.82 32.62
N SER A 144 -38.24 21.58 33.56
CA SER A 144 -37.48 22.59 34.32
C SER A 144 -37.95 22.58 35.78
N PRO A 145 -37.08 22.91 36.75
CA PRO A 145 -37.20 22.41 38.11
C PRO A 145 -37.72 23.48 39.09
N VAL A 146 -38.84 23.24 39.77
CA VAL A 146 -39.12 23.90 41.07
C VAL A 146 -39.97 22.99 41.98
N VAL A 147 -39.34 22.59 43.09
CA VAL A 147 -39.80 22.43 44.48
C VAL A 147 -41.30 22.22 44.78
N GLY A 148 -41.59 21.17 45.56
CA GLY A 148 -42.80 21.12 46.38
C GLY A 148 -43.07 19.75 47.00
N ASP A 149 -42.42 19.49 48.14
CA ASP A 149 -42.61 18.29 48.96
C ASP A 149 -44.06 18.21 49.49
N ARG A 150 -44.80 17.16 49.08
CA ARG A 150 -46.08 16.76 49.69
C ARG A 150 -46.12 15.24 49.82
N PRO A 151 -46.57 14.71 50.97
CA PRO A 151 -46.59 13.26 51.18
C PRO A 151 -47.66 12.60 50.32
N ILE A 152 -47.24 11.58 49.57
CA ILE A 152 -48.09 10.69 48.77
C ILE A 152 -48.88 9.81 49.73
N VAL A 153 -50.20 10.00 49.78
CA VAL A 153 -51.13 9.08 50.44
C VAL A 153 -51.34 7.88 49.53
N ALA A 154 -50.85 6.70 49.94
CA ALA A 154 -51.09 5.45 49.23
C ALA A 154 -52.58 5.05 49.35
N PRO A 155 -53.30 4.78 48.24
CA PRO A 155 -54.66 4.29 48.31
C PRO A 155 -54.67 2.85 48.88
N SER A 156 -55.47 2.65 49.93
CA SER A 156 -55.53 1.43 50.73
C SER A 156 -56.53 0.38 50.19
N VAL A 157 -56.69 0.28 48.87
CA VAL A 157 -57.61 -0.71 48.25
C VAL A 157 -56.84 -1.59 47.25
N PRO A 158 -56.86 -2.93 47.38
CA PRO A 158 -56.33 -3.81 46.35
C PRO A 158 -57.10 -3.59 45.04
N GLN A 159 -56.41 -3.23 43.95
CA GLN A 159 -57.01 -2.96 42.62
C GLN A 159 -57.65 -4.19 41.93
N VAL A 160 -57.91 -5.29 42.64
CA VAL A 160 -58.41 -6.55 42.05
C VAL A 160 -59.92 -6.50 41.71
N THR A 161 -60.58 -5.34 41.80
CA THR A 161 -62.04 -5.23 41.55
C THR A 161 -62.47 -4.15 40.54
N LEU A 162 -61.54 -3.45 39.89
CA LEU A 162 -61.84 -2.73 38.65
C LEU A 162 -61.38 -3.61 37.48
N GLY A 163 -62.29 -3.93 36.56
CA GLY A 163 -61.98 -4.72 35.38
C GLY A 163 -60.72 -4.21 34.68
N SER A 164 -59.91 -5.13 34.14
CA SER A 164 -58.64 -4.85 33.48
C SER A 164 -58.80 -3.69 32.49
N ARG A 165 -58.23 -2.52 32.81
CA ARG A 165 -58.25 -1.37 31.89
C ARG A 165 -57.46 -1.76 30.65
N LEU A 166 -58.15 -1.83 29.51
CA LEU A 166 -57.48 -2.05 28.22
C LEU A 166 -56.54 -0.87 27.92
N PRO A 167 -55.37 -1.12 27.32
CA PRO A 167 -54.50 -0.04 26.88
C PRO A 167 -55.22 0.86 25.88
N ASP A 168 -55.09 2.18 26.06
CA ASP A 168 -55.61 3.20 25.14
C ASP A 168 -54.46 4.05 24.54
N LYS A 169 -53.22 3.81 24.95
CA LYS A 169 -52.01 4.42 24.38
C LYS A 169 -50.83 3.43 24.31
N ILE A 170 -50.11 3.44 23.19
CA ILE A 170 -48.87 2.67 22.96
C ILE A 170 -47.84 3.55 22.24
N THR A 171 -46.57 3.40 22.58
CA THR A 171 -45.45 4.05 21.89
C THR A 171 -44.37 3.03 21.55
N LEU A 172 -43.70 3.23 20.42
CA LEU A 172 -42.58 2.41 19.96
C LEU A 172 -41.31 3.26 19.94
N SER A 173 -40.23 2.72 20.51
CA SER A 173 -38.89 3.29 20.46
C SER A 173 -37.91 2.27 19.88
N ALA A 174 -36.89 2.75 19.17
CA ALA A 174 -35.73 1.97 18.77
C ALA A 174 -34.50 2.43 19.57
N GLY A 175 -33.64 1.48 19.96
CA GLY A 175 -32.39 1.80 20.67
C GLY A 175 -31.44 2.67 19.85
N ASP A 176 -31.48 2.52 18.53
CA ASP A 176 -30.70 3.31 17.56
C ASP A 176 -31.54 3.58 16.30
N GLN A 177 -31.25 4.68 15.61
CA GLN A 177 -31.87 5.01 14.32
C GLN A 177 -31.08 4.50 13.11
N ALA A 178 -29.82 4.08 13.32
CA ALA A 178 -28.98 3.50 12.29
C ALA A 178 -27.90 2.60 12.92
N VAL A 179 -27.64 1.44 12.31
CA VAL A 179 -26.63 0.48 12.75
C VAL A 179 -25.85 -0.08 11.55
N ARG A 180 -24.66 -0.63 11.77
CA ARG A 180 -23.93 -1.35 10.70
C ARG A 180 -24.74 -2.58 10.27
N ALA A 181 -24.67 -2.91 8.97
CA ALA A 181 -25.25 -4.14 8.43
C ALA A 181 -24.92 -5.36 9.32
N GLY A 182 -25.93 -6.17 9.62
CA GLY A 182 -25.79 -7.35 10.47
C GLY A 182 -25.71 -7.09 11.98
N LYS A 183 -25.83 -5.84 12.45
CA LYS A 183 -25.92 -5.54 13.90
C LYS A 183 -27.39 -5.46 14.36
N PRO A 184 -27.71 -5.94 15.57
CA PRO A 184 -29.06 -5.88 16.09
C PRO A 184 -29.41 -4.46 16.58
N VAL A 185 -30.67 -4.06 16.43
CA VAL A 185 -31.30 -2.93 17.14
C VAL A 185 -32.38 -3.48 18.07
N VAL A 186 -32.53 -2.92 19.26
CA VAL A 186 -33.64 -3.28 20.15
C VAL A 186 -34.83 -2.36 19.87
N LEU A 187 -35.97 -2.95 19.53
CA LEU A 187 -37.25 -2.28 19.41
C LEU A 187 -38.05 -2.53 20.69
N THR A 188 -38.59 -1.48 21.29
CA THR A 188 -39.37 -1.55 22.53
C THR A 188 -40.70 -0.84 22.35
N ALA A 189 -41.77 -1.62 22.37
CA ALA A 189 -43.14 -1.13 22.41
C ALA A 189 -43.61 -1.10 23.86
N ALA A 190 -44.10 0.03 24.33
CA ALA A 190 -44.62 0.18 25.68
C ALA A 190 -46.06 0.73 25.63
N ALA A 191 -46.92 0.18 26.47
CA ALA A 191 -48.32 0.54 26.60
C ALA A 191 -48.59 1.13 27.98
N ASN A 192 -49.64 1.94 28.10
CA ASN A 192 -50.01 2.59 29.36
C ASN A 192 -50.85 1.71 30.30
N ALA A 193 -51.20 0.50 29.87
CA ALA A 193 -51.79 -0.55 30.69
C ALA A 193 -51.24 -1.92 30.25
N SER A 194 -51.32 -2.91 31.13
CA SER A 194 -50.89 -4.28 30.81
C SER A 194 -51.91 -4.99 29.93
N VAL A 195 -51.43 -5.81 29.00
CA VAL A 195 -52.28 -6.72 28.22
C VAL A 195 -52.49 -8.08 28.90
N THR A 196 -51.85 -8.32 30.05
CA THR A 196 -52.03 -9.55 30.85
C THR A 196 -53.49 -9.74 31.23
N GLY A 197 -54.03 -10.94 31.00
CA GLY A 197 -55.43 -11.26 31.31
C GLY A 197 -56.46 -10.68 30.34
N THR A 198 -56.02 -10.12 29.20
CA THR A 198 -56.89 -9.63 28.11
C THR A 198 -56.76 -10.52 26.86
N ASP A 199 -57.65 -10.36 25.89
CA ASP A 199 -57.58 -11.01 24.58
C ASP A 199 -56.61 -10.33 23.59
N ARG A 200 -55.91 -9.25 24.00
CA ARG A 200 -55.04 -8.41 23.15
C ARG A 200 -53.56 -8.67 23.38
N ALA A 201 -52.71 -8.71 22.37
CA ALA A 201 -51.25 -8.77 22.48
C ALA A 201 -50.60 -7.45 22.04
N ILE A 202 -49.35 -7.22 22.45
CA ILE A 202 -48.48 -6.18 21.87
C ILE A 202 -47.68 -6.84 20.74
N GLU A 203 -47.88 -6.40 19.50
CA GLU A 203 -47.19 -6.94 18.32
C GLU A 203 -46.41 -5.83 17.62
N ILE A 204 -45.14 -6.08 17.29
CA ILE A 204 -44.25 -5.18 16.56
C ILE A 204 -44.06 -5.76 15.16
N PHE A 205 -44.36 -4.97 14.13
CA PHE A 205 -44.19 -5.34 12.73
C PHE A 205 -43.14 -4.47 12.07
N ASP A 206 -42.35 -5.10 11.19
CA ASP A 206 -41.66 -4.41 10.11
C ASP A 206 -42.70 -4.08 9.04
N ILE A 207 -43.08 -2.81 8.95
CA ILE A 207 -44.08 -2.30 8.02
C ILE A 207 -43.54 -2.33 6.59
N THR A 208 -42.23 -2.13 6.41
CA THR A 208 -41.57 -2.16 5.09
C THR A 208 -41.69 -3.54 4.45
N THR A 209 -41.56 -4.61 5.23
CA THR A 209 -41.62 -5.99 4.71
C THR A 209 -42.92 -6.74 5.05
N GLY A 210 -43.78 -6.12 5.86
CA GLY A 210 -45.04 -6.69 6.35
C GLY A 210 -44.88 -7.85 7.33
N ARG A 211 -43.68 -8.07 7.88
CA ARG A 211 -43.37 -9.21 8.74
C ARG A 211 -43.45 -8.87 10.22
N LEU A 212 -43.95 -9.82 11.01
CA LEU A 212 -43.95 -9.73 12.46
C LEU A 212 -42.53 -9.83 12.99
N ALA A 213 -42.06 -8.78 13.68
CA ALA A 213 -40.76 -8.75 14.32
C ALA A 213 -40.81 -9.36 15.73
N GLY A 214 -41.85 -9.07 16.52
CA GLY A 214 -41.99 -9.59 17.88
C GLY A 214 -43.41 -9.47 18.40
N ALA A 215 -43.81 -10.35 19.31
CA ALA A 215 -45.14 -10.38 19.88
C ALA A 215 -45.11 -10.82 21.35
N CYS A 216 -45.85 -10.10 22.20
CA CYS A 216 -45.94 -10.35 23.64
C CYS A 216 -47.40 -10.50 24.06
N ALA A 217 -47.73 -11.68 24.59
CA ALA A 217 -49.06 -12.04 25.05
C ALA A 217 -49.44 -11.43 26.42
N GLN A 218 -48.44 -10.92 27.15
CA GLN A 218 -48.56 -10.41 28.52
C GLN A 218 -47.58 -9.26 28.75
N GLY A 219 -47.75 -8.56 29.86
CA GLY A 219 -46.98 -7.39 30.23
C GLY A 219 -47.53 -6.10 29.63
N SER A 220 -46.88 -4.99 29.93
CA SER A 220 -47.16 -3.67 29.34
C SER A 220 -46.07 -3.22 28.37
N GLN A 221 -44.97 -3.97 28.28
CA GLN A 221 -43.87 -3.69 27.38
C GLN A 221 -43.48 -4.95 26.60
N CYS A 222 -43.18 -4.79 25.32
CA CYS A 222 -42.68 -5.82 24.43
C CYS A 222 -41.38 -5.35 23.77
N SER A 223 -40.31 -6.12 23.93
CA SER A 223 -38.98 -5.79 23.40
C SER A 223 -38.44 -6.91 22.52
N VAL A 224 -37.90 -6.57 21.35
CA VAL A 224 -37.30 -7.54 20.42
C VAL A 224 -36.03 -6.97 19.78
N ALA A 225 -35.00 -7.80 19.63
CA ALA A 225 -33.81 -7.41 18.87
C ALA A 225 -34.01 -7.79 17.40
N TYR A 226 -33.86 -6.83 16.49
CA TYR A 226 -34.04 -7.02 15.05
C TYR A 226 -32.72 -6.77 14.32
N THR A 227 -32.37 -7.62 13.35
CA THR A 227 -31.13 -7.53 12.58
C THR A 227 -31.43 -7.61 11.09
N ALA A 228 -31.05 -6.61 10.31
CA ALA A 228 -31.10 -6.65 8.85
C ALA A 228 -29.70 -6.45 8.24
N THR A 229 -29.59 -6.61 6.91
CA THR A 229 -28.32 -6.47 6.18
C THR A 229 -28.27 -5.24 5.30
N SER A 230 -29.41 -4.59 5.01
CA SER A 230 -29.47 -3.43 4.12
C SER A 230 -30.78 -2.66 4.28
N GLY A 231 -30.82 -1.43 3.77
CA GLY A 231 -32.04 -0.66 3.68
C GLY A 231 -32.47 0.04 4.97
N VAL A 232 -33.52 0.84 4.83
CA VAL A 232 -34.24 1.46 5.95
C VAL A 232 -35.53 0.68 6.16
N HIS A 233 -35.73 0.18 7.38
CA HIS A 233 -36.94 -0.51 7.80
C HIS A 233 -37.77 0.42 8.68
N GLU A 234 -39.06 0.52 8.37
CA GLU A 234 -40.06 1.21 9.18
C GLU A 234 -40.79 0.19 10.05
N PHE A 235 -40.92 0.48 11.34
CA PHE A 235 -41.58 -0.39 12.31
C PHE A 235 -42.77 0.31 12.95
N GLY A 236 -43.80 -0.48 13.24
CA GLY A 236 -44.99 -0.05 13.97
C GLY A 236 -45.40 -1.12 14.98
N ALA A 237 -45.90 -0.70 16.14
CA ALA A 237 -46.42 -1.58 17.17
C ALA A 237 -47.94 -1.42 17.31
N PHE A 238 -48.61 -2.49 17.67
CA PHE A 238 -50.07 -2.54 17.78
C PHE A 238 -50.49 -3.28 19.04
N VAL A 239 -51.50 -2.75 19.73
CA VAL A 239 -52.30 -3.54 20.67
C VAL A 239 -53.50 -4.09 19.91
N THR A 240 -53.53 -5.40 19.69
CA THR A 240 -54.52 -6.05 18.83
C THR A 240 -54.86 -7.44 19.33
N THR A 241 -56.00 -8.01 18.91
CA THR A 241 -56.13 -9.48 18.96
C THR A 241 -55.07 -10.08 18.04
N PRO A 242 -54.40 -11.18 18.43
CA PRO A 242 -53.24 -11.70 17.69
C PRO A 242 -53.52 -11.86 16.19
N ALA A 243 -52.65 -11.33 15.34
CA ALA A 243 -52.88 -11.24 13.91
C ALA A 243 -51.68 -11.77 13.11
N ALA A 244 -51.96 -12.42 11.97
CA ALA A 244 -50.91 -12.96 11.08
C ALA A 244 -50.29 -11.90 10.16
N THR A 245 -50.90 -10.71 10.08
CA THR A 245 -50.56 -9.62 9.17
C THR A 245 -50.76 -8.28 9.87
N VAL A 246 -50.10 -7.22 9.38
CA VAL A 246 -50.22 -5.86 9.92
C VAL A 246 -51.70 -5.48 10.11
N PRO A 247 -52.17 -5.22 11.35
CA PRO A 247 -53.57 -4.92 11.62
C PRO A 247 -54.01 -3.56 11.05
N GLY A 248 -55.24 -3.48 10.54
CA GLY A 248 -55.85 -2.21 10.16
C GLY A 248 -56.21 -1.36 11.38
N SER A 249 -56.10 -0.03 11.25
CA SER A 249 -56.31 0.94 12.34
C SER A 249 -57.73 0.99 12.92
N SER A 250 -58.71 0.36 12.27
CA SER A 250 -60.09 0.25 12.76
C SER A 250 -60.31 -0.86 13.78
N VAL A 251 -59.34 -1.77 13.96
CA VAL A 251 -59.47 -2.97 14.80
C VAL A 251 -58.35 -3.11 15.84
N SER A 252 -57.34 -2.23 15.78
CA SER A 252 -56.16 -2.20 16.64
C SER A 252 -55.88 -0.79 17.18
N LEU A 253 -55.08 -0.70 18.24
CA LEU A 253 -54.50 0.54 18.73
C LEU A 253 -53.04 0.65 18.22
N PRO A 254 -52.74 1.53 17.25
CA PRO A 254 -51.40 1.69 16.68
C PRO A 254 -50.49 2.61 17.51
N SER A 255 -49.17 2.39 17.44
CA SER A 255 -48.13 3.28 17.96
C SER A 255 -47.70 4.35 16.94
N ASN A 256 -46.78 5.22 17.34
CA ASN A 256 -45.92 5.93 16.39
C ASN A 256 -45.07 4.94 15.58
N HIS A 257 -44.57 5.38 14.42
CA HIS A 257 -43.61 4.62 13.64
C HIS A 257 -42.18 5.00 14.00
N VAL A 258 -41.25 4.07 13.82
CA VAL A 258 -39.80 4.31 13.93
C VAL A 258 -39.09 3.74 12.71
N SER A 259 -38.12 4.47 12.17
CA SER A 259 -37.30 4.01 11.05
C SER A 259 -35.88 3.68 11.54
N VAL A 260 -35.36 2.52 11.14
CA VAL A 260 -33.99 2.11 11.44
C VAL A 260 -33.27 1.73 10.15
N GLY A 261 -32.09 2.31 9.91
CA GLY A 261 -31.25 2.00 8.75
C GLY A 261 -30.12 1.01 9.05
N TRP A 262 -29.95 -0.01 8.20
CA TRP A 262 -28.78 -0.89 8.22
C TRP A 262 -27.80 -0.47 7.12
N LEU A 263 -26.75 0.25 7.52
CA LEU A 263 -25.76 0.80 6.58
C LEU A 263 -24.58 -0.14 6.37
N ASP A 264 -24.17 -0.22 5.11
CA ASP A 264 -22.84 -0.66 4.70
C ASP A 264 -22.31 0.22 3.57
N SER A 265 -21.01 0.10 3.28
CA SER A 265 -20.37 0.78 2.16
C SER A 265 -19.50 -0.17 1.36
N THR A 266 -19.60 -0.09 0.04
CA THR A 266 -18.70 -0.82 -0.86
C THR A 266 -18.07 0.13 -1.86
N ILE A 267 -16.89 -0.24 -2.39
CA ILE A 267 -16.16 0.55 -3.39
C ILE A 267 -15.67 -0.36 -4.51
N THR A 268 -15.72 0.14 -5.74
CA THR A 268 -15.17 -0.51 -6.93
C THR A 268 -14.50 0.52 -7.83
N ALA A 269 -13.59 0.05 -8.68
CA ALA A 269 -13.04 0.82 -9.80
C ALA A 269 -13.22 0.03 -11.09
N ASP A 270 -13.44 0.72 -12.21
CA ASP A 270 -13.54 0.10 -13.54
C ASP A 270 -12.21 -0.54 -13.99
N ARG A 271 -11.08 0.04 -13.54
CA ARG A 271 -9.72 -0.45 -13.74
C ARG A 271 -8.89 -0.18 -12.49
N THR A 272 -7.93 -1.07 -12.21
CA THR A 272 -7.03 -0.96 -11.06
C THR A 272 -5.59 -0.60 -11.45
N ALA A 273 -5.24 -0.67 -12.74
CA ALA A 273 -3.95 -0.27 -13.27
C ALA A 273 -4.13 0.43 -14.63
N VAL A 274 -3.66 1.68 -14.73
CA VAL A 274 -3.75 2.49 -15.97
C VAL A 274 -2.52 3.37 -16.12
N GLY A 275 -2.29 3.96 -17.30
CA GLY A 275 -1.20 4.90 -17.53
C GLY A 275 -1.37 6.25 -16.83
N PRO A 276 -0.31 7.01 -16.55
CA PRO A 276 -0.40 8.40 -16.10
C PRO A 276 -1.30 9.22 -17.05
N GLY A 277 -2.19 10.02 -16.48
CA GLY A 277 -3.20 10.81 -17.19
C GLY A 277 -4.43 10.03 -17.64
N GLN A 278 -4.41 8.69 -17.58
CA GLN A 278 -5.56 7.87 -17.94
C GLN A 278 -6.65 7.91 -16.86
N PRO A 279 -7.92 7.85 -17.27
CA PRO A 279 -9.05 7.93 -16.34
C PRO A 279 -9.28 6.60 -15.63
N VAL A 280 -9.63 6.70 -14.34
CA VAL A 280 -10.19 5.60 -13.55
C VAL A 280 -11.52 6.05 -12.98
N THR A 281 -12.57 5.28 -13.20
CA THR A 281 -13.91 5.55 -12.67
C THR A 281 -14.10 4.78 -11.38
N ILE A 282 -14.31 5.51 -10.29
CA ILE A 282 -14.48 4.98 -8.94
C ILE A 282 -15.95 5.10 -8.58
N THR A 283 -16.52 4.02 -8.05
CA THR A 283 -17.91 3.95 -7.60
C THR A 283 -17.95 3.50 -6.15
N VAL A 284 -18.59 4.29 -5.30
CA VAL A 284 -18.92 3.92 -3.92
C VAL A 284 -20.43 3.72 -3.83
N THR A 285 -20.86 2.69 -3.10
CA THR A 285 -22.28 2.43 -2.85
C THR A 285 -22.61 2.41 -1.37
N SER A 286 -23.88 2.68 -1.07
CA SER A 286 -24.54 2.52 0.23
C SER A 286 -25.77 1.63 0.10
N THR A 287 -26.17 1.01 1.20
CA THR A 287 -27.36 0.17 1.28
C THR A 287 -28.68 0.95 1.40
N PHE A 288 -28.65 2.28 1.55
CA PHE A 288 -29.82 3.15 1.50
C PHE A 288 -29.46 4.58 1.06
N ASP A 289 -30.46 5.35 0.61
CA ASP A 289 -30.25 6.76 0.23
C ASP A 289 -29.80 7.58 1.44
N VAL A 290 -28.62 8.18 1.32
CA VAL A 290 -28.00 8.94 2.41
C VAL A 290 -28.73 10.25 2.73
N ARG A 291 -29.51 10.82 1.78
CA ARG A 291 -30.11 12.15 1.90
C ARG A 291 -31.06 12.31 3.09
N PRO A 292 -32.07 11.44 3.33
CA PRO A 292 -33.01 11.61 4.42
C PRO A 292 -32.35 11.55 5.80
N SER A 293 -31.20 10.88 5.90
CA SER A 293 -30.43 10.73 7.13
C SER A 293 -29.43 11.86 7.39
N GLY A 294 -29.32 12.84 6.48
CA GLY A 294 -28.33 13.93 6.57
C GLY A 294 -26.88 13.45 6.41
N ARG A 295 -26.68 12.26 5.82
CA ARG A 295 -25.38 11.64 5.55
C ARG A 295 -24.96 11.91 4.11
N TRP A 296 -23.72 11.60 3.79
CA TRP A 296 -23.24 11.58 2.41
C TRP A 296 -22.34 10.36 2.16
N LEU A 297 -22.27 9.97 0.89
CA LEU A 297 -21.27 9.06 0.37
C LEU A 297 -20.00 9.84 0.11
N GLU A 298 -18.85 9.31 0.51
CA GLU A 298 -17.56 9.97 0.33
C GLU A 298 -16.54 9.01 -0.28
N ILE A 299 -15.78 9.51 -1.26
CA ILE A 299 -14.66 8.81 -1.88
C ILE A 299 -13.39 9.48 -1.37
N TYR A 300 -12.54 8.72 -0.69
CA TYR A 300 -11.36 9.25 -0.01
C TYR A 300 -10.09 8.53 -0.42
N ASP A 301 -9.03 9.29 -0.65
CA ASP A 301 -7.70 8.79 -0.96
C ASP A 301 -6.86 8.77 0.33
N LEU A 302 -6.60 7.57 0.84
CA LEU A 302 -5.80 7.37 2.05
C LEU A 302 -4.32 7.67 1.81
N THR A 303 -3.82 7.42 0.59
CA THR A 303 -2.42 7.73 0.23
C THR A 303 -2.20 9.24 0.21
N ALA A 304 -3.11 9.99 -0.41
CA ALA A 304 -3.01 11.45 -0.46
C ALA A 304 -3.49 12.15 0.83
N GLY A 305 -4.17 11.42 1.72
CA GLY A 305 -4.79 11.98 2.92
C GLY A 305 -5.86 13.03 2.57
N ALA A 306 -6.59 12.84 1.48
CA ALA A 306 -7.51 13.83 0.95
C ALA A 306 -8.80 13.21 0.41
N ARG A 307 -9.91 13.93 0.58
CA ARG A 307 -11.18 13.59 -0.03
C ARG A 307 -11.12 13.85 -1.54
N ILE A 308 -11.47 12.84 -2.33
CA ILE A 308 -11.61 12.96 -3.79
C ILE A 308 -12.90 13.71 -4.11
N THR A 309 -14.05 13.18 -3.67
CA THR A 309 -15.36 13.82 -3.84
C THR A 309 -16.40 13.21 -2.89
N TYR A 310 -17.63 13.71 -2.94
CA TYR A 310 -18.74 13.19 -2.14
C TYR A 310 -20.08 13.35 -2.86
N CYS A 311 -21.07 12.52 -2.51
CA CYS A 311 -22.46 12.63 -2.95
C CYS A 311 -23.39 12.80 -1.74
N SER A 312 -24.16 13.88 -1.72
CA SER A 312 -25.07 14.22 -0.62
C SER A 312 -26.43 13.49 -0.68
N ARG A 313 -26.61 12.63 -1.69
CA ARG A 313 -27.84 11.90 -1.97
C ARG A 313 -27.52 10.66 -2.80
N GLY A 314 -28.48 9.74 -2.85
CA GLY A 314 -28.37 8.51 -3.61
C GLY A 314 -27.73 7.39 -2.81
N THR A 315 -27.80 6.21 -3.41
CA THR A 315 -27.17 4.97 -2.96
C THR A 315 -25.86 4.72 -3.69
N VAL A 316 -25.58 5.44 -4.77
CA VAL A 316 -24.36 5.31 -5.58
C VAL A 316 -23.73 6.67 -5.74
N CYS A 317 -22.40 6.74 -5.58
CA CYS A 317 -21.59 7.91 -5.85
C CYS A 317 -20.43 7.53 -6.76
N THR A 318 -20.32 8.17 -7.91
CA THR A 318 -19.32 7.84 -8.93
C THR A 318 -18.56 9.08 -9.39
N THR A 319 -17.26 8.94 -9.62
CA THR A 319 -16.42 9.99 -10.23
C THR A 319 -15.31 9.38 -11.08
N THR A 320 -14.78 10.13 -12.02
CA THR A 320 -13.62 9.73 -12.81
C THR A 320 -12.40 10.56 -12.44
N VAL A 321 -11.32 9.89 -12.01
CA VAL A 321 -10.06 10.48 -11.54
C VAL A 321 -8.97 10.27 -12.59
N ARG A 322 -8.12 11.27 -12.80
CA ARG A 322 -6.86 11.15 -13.54
C ARG A 322 -5.72 11.67 -12.68
N GLN A 323 -4.64 10.91 -12.56
CA GLN A 323 -3.40 11.37 -11.94
C GLN A 323 -2.37 11.71 -13.02
N PRO A 324 -1.72 12.89 -12.98
CA PRO A 324 -0.74 13.27 -13.99
C PRO A 324 0.59 12.52 -13.85
N SER A 325 0.90 12.05 -12.64
CA SER A 325 2.06 11.23 -12.34
C SER A 325 1.65 9.79 -12.10
N ASP A 326 2.63 8.90 -12.19
CA ASP A 326 2.47 7.52 -11.79
C ASP A 326 2.44 7.40 -10.25
N GLY A 327 1.94 6.28 -9.71
CA GLY A 327 1.87 6.04 -8.27
C GLY A 327 0.74 5.08 -7.90
N VAL A 328 0.74 4.60 -6.65
CA VAL A 328 -0.30 3.72 -6.11
C VAL A 328 -1.12 4.47 -5.08
N HIS A 329 -2.43 4.55 -5.29
CA HIS A 329 -3.36 5.23 -4.42
C HIS A 329 -4.30 4.20 -3.75
N GLN A 330 -4.35 4.21 -2.43
CA GLN A 330 -5.30 3.40 -1.66
C GLN A 330 -6.57 4.21 -1.42
N ILE A 331 -7.69 3.75 -1.97
CA ILE A 331 -8.95 4.49 -2.01
C ILE A 331 -10.02 3.73 -1.23
N VAL A 332 -10.83 4.46 -0.47
CA VAL A 332 -11.89 3.91 0.37
C VAL A 332 -13.19 4.69 0.20
N GLY A 333 -14.31 3.99 0.38
CA GLY A 333 -15.65 4.55 0.40
C GLY A 333 -16.19 4.69 1.82
N TYR A 334 -16.79 5.84 2.11
CA TYR A 334 -17.41 6.15 3.40
C TYR A 334 -18.90 6.45 3.25
N VAL A 335 -19.69 6.01 4.23
CA VAL A 335 -21.01 6.57 4.56
C VAL A 335 -20.87 7.28 5.90
N THR A 336 -20.93 8.60 5.88
CA THR A 336 -20.65 9.42 7.07
C THR A 336 -21.73 9.31 8.15
N GLY A 337 -21.41 9.79 9.36
CA GLY A 337 -22.31 9.81 10.52
C GLY A 337 -21.96 8.78 11.59
N LYS A 338 -22.81 8.63 12.61
CA LYS A 338 -22.64 7.65 13.70
C LYS A 338 -23.77 6.61 13.65
N PRO A 339 -23.47 5.30 13.56
CA PRO A 339 -22.16 4.74 13.22
C PRO A 339 -21.77 5.09 11.78
N GLU A 340 -20.47 5.09 11.49
CA GLU A 340 -19.92 5.27 10.16
C GLU A 340 -19.82 3.91 9.44
N ALA A 341 -20.10 3.84 8.14
CA ALA A 341 -19.72 2.70 7.31
C ALA A 341 -18.50 3.01 6.45
N VAL A 342 -17.56 2.07 6.42
CA VAL A 342 -16.29 2.17 5.70
C VAL A 342 -16.12 0.90 4.89
N SER A 343 -15.86 1.04 3.59
CA SER A 343 -15.60 -0.09 2.71
C SER A 343 -14.21 -0.69 2.97
N THR A 344 -13.97 -1.90 2.46
CA THR A 344 -12.60 -2.39 2.29
C THR A 344 -11.89 -1.49 1.25
N PRO A 345 -10.65 -1.02 1.49
CA PRO A 345 -9.95 -0.18 0.52
C PRO A 345 -9.59 -0.95 -0.75
N ILE A 346 -9.48 -0.22 -1.87
CA ILE A 346 -8.94 -0.70 -3.15
C ILE A 346 -7.65 0.04 -3.50
N ASN A 347 -6.74 -0.61 -4.22
CA ASN A 347 -5.54 0.03 -4.75
C ASN A 347 -5.75 0.37 -6.23
N VAL A 348 -5.51 1.63 -6.59
CA VAL A 348 -5.53 2.11 -7.97
C VAL A 348 -4.12 2.58 -8.32
N THR A 349 -3.54 1.99 -9.37
CA THR A 349 -2.17 2.27 -9.80
C THR A 349 -2.15 3.03 -11.12
N TRP A 350 -1.48 4.17 -11.11
CA TRP A 350 -0.99 4.81 -12.33
C TRP A 350 0.42 4.27 -12.63
N LEU A 351 0.56 3.61 -13.78
CA LEU A 351 1.66 2.73 -14.13
C LEU A 351 2.95 3.51 -14.44
N ARG A 352 4.05 3.03 -13.88
CA ARG A 352 5.41 3.39 -14.29
C ARG A 352 6.05 2.21 -14.99
N VAL A 353 6.89 2.49 -15.97
CA VAL A 353 7.82 1.50 -16.52
C VAL A 353 9.23 2.06 -16.53
N HIS A 354 10.17 1.27 -16.04
CA HIS A 354 11.61 1.56 -16.04
C HIS A 354 12.32 0.53 -16.93
N LEU A 355 13.42 0.93 -17.57
CA LEU A 355 14.23 0.04 -18.41
C LEU A 355 15.70 0.21 -18.01
N THR A 356 16.37 -0.91 -17.80
CA THR A 356 17.83 -0.99 -17.68
C THR A 356 18.37 -1.78 -18.87
N ALA A 357 19.53 -1.37 -19.39
CA ALA A 357 20.19 -2.00 -20.51
C ALA A 357 21.70 -2.08 -20.22
N SER A 358 22.26 -3.28 -20.23
CA SER A 358 23.70 -3.51 -20.12
C SER A 358 24.21 -4.36 -21.27
N SER A 359 25.48 -4.25 -21.64
CA SER A 359 26.07 -5.05 -22.71
C SER A 359 27.36 -5.72 -22.31
N ILE A 360 27.52 -6.99 -22.66
CA ILE A 360 28.74 -7.78 -22.49
C ILE A 360 29.34 -8.04 -23.88
N GLY A 361 30.61 -7.70 -24.09
CA GLY A 361 31.30 -7.98 -25.34
C GLY A 361 32.32 -6.92 -25.72
N SER A 362 32.72 -6.93 -26.99
CA SER A 362 33.60 -5.93 -27.57
C SER A 362 32.82 -4.67 -27.96
N ASN A 363 33.51 -3.54 -28.17
CA ASN A 363 32.93 -2.29 -28.68
C ASN A 363 32.27 -2.41 -30.08
N THR A 364 32.35 -3.58 -30.72
CA THR A 364 31.84 -3.83 -32.08
C THR A 364 30.85 -5.00 -32.16
N ALA A 365 30.71 -5.79 -31.10
CA ALA A 365 29.78 -6.91 -31.03
C ALA A 365 29.65 -7.42 -29.58
N GLY A 366 28.43 -7.69 -29.15
CA GLY A 366 28.14 -8.19 -27.81
C GLY A 366 26.67 -8.52 -27.56
N TRP A 367 26.43 -9.21 -26.44
CA TRP A 367 25.10 -9.42 -25.90
C TRP A 367 24.64 -8.19 -25.15
N VAL A 368 23.42 -7.76 -25.38
CA VAL A 368 22.72 -6.73 -24.62
C VAL A 368 21.67 -7.41 -23.74
N HIS A 369 21.77 -7.21 -22.44
CA HIS A 369 20.81 -7.65 -21.44
C HIS A 369 19.88 -6.48 -21.11
N LEU A 370 18.57 -6.73 -21.22
CA LEU A 370 17.54 -5.71 -21.02
C LEU A 370 16.59 -6.19 -19.94
N LYS A 371 16.33 -5.34 -18.94
CA LYS A 371 15.38 -5.61 -17.86
C LYS A 371 14.46 -4.41 -17.69
N ALA A 372 13.18 -4.62 -18.00
CA ALA A 372 12.12 -3.66 -17.78
C ALA A 372 11.34 -4.01 -16.51
N THR A 373 10.96 -3.01 -15.71
CA THR A 373 10.19 -3.20 -14.49
C THR A 373 9.00 -2.25 -14.42
N THR A 374 7.91 -2.67 -13.76
CA THR A 374 6.69 -1.90 -13.51
C THR A 374 6.40 -1.76 -12.01
N ASN A 375 5.68 -0.70 -11.64
CA ASN A 375 5.24 -0.46 -10.26
C ASN A 375 3.98 -1.25 -9.85
N ALA A 376 3.48 -2.13 -10.71
CA ALA A 376 2.35 -3.02 -10.45
C ALA A 376 2.55 -4.37 -11.14
N ASP A 377 2.00 -5.42 -10.51
CA ASP A 377 1.89 -6.73 -11.14
C ASP A 377 0.83 -6.68 -12.26
N LEU A 378 1.23 -7.06 -13.46
CA LEU A 378 0.37 -6.99 -14.64
C LEU A 378 -0.54 -8.22 -14.83
N THR A 379 -0.36 -9.28 -14.03
CA THR A 379 -1.00 -10.60 -14.22
C THR A 379 -2.52 -10.52 -14.43
N ASP A 380 -3.21 -9.66 -13.68
CA ASP A 380 -4.67 -9.55 -13.71
C ASP A 380 -5.17 -8.26 -14.40
N THR A 381 -4.30 -7.53 -15.10
CA THR A 381 -4.58 -6.17 -15.60
C THR A 381 -4.93 -6.09 -17.09
N GLY A 382 -4.78 -7.19 -17.84
CA GLY A 382 -4.93 -7.20 -19.30
C GLY A 382 -3.78 -6.54 -20.07
N TRP A 383 -2.85 -5.89 -19.36
CA TRP A 383 -1.65 -5.28 -19.92
C TRP A 383 -0.50 -6.28 -20.03
N VAL A 384 0.41 -6.03 -20.96
CA VAL A 384 1.67 -6.75 -21.13
C VAL A 384 2.83 -5.76 -21.19
N LEU A 385 4.03 -6.22 -20.83
CA LEU A 385 5.26 -5.45 -20.87
C LEU A 385 6.14 -5.94 -22.04
N GLY A 386 6.55 -5.05 -22.93
CA GLY A 386 7.44 -5.34 -24.05
C GLY A 386 8.61 -4.37 -24.14
N ILE A 387 9.73 -4.83 -24.68
CA ILE A 387 10.94 -4.03 -24.90
C ILE A 387 11.19 -3.92 -26.41
N TYR A 388 11.38 -2.69 -26.87
CA TYR A 388 11.48 -2.34 -28.28
C TYR A 388 12.84 -1.71 -28.58
N ASP A 389 13.40 -2.02 -29.74
CA ASP A 389 14.60 -1.36 -30.27
C ASP A 389 14.27 0.06 -30.79
N GLN A 390 15.30 0.83 -31.12
CA GLN A 390 15.19 2.17 -31.70
C GLN A 390 14.41 2.23 -33.03
N ARG A 391 14.22 1.10 -33.71
CA ARG A 391 13.43 0.98 -34.96
C ARG A 391 11.96 0.63 -34.67
N GLY A 392 11.61 0.39 -33.41
CA GLY A 392 10.27 0.01 -32.97
C GLY A 392 9.98 -1.48 -33.11
N HIS A 393 10.99 -2.34 -33.28
CA HIS A 393 10.81 -3.78 -33.29
C HIS A 393 10.86 -4.34 -31.87
N LEU A 394 9.97 -5.30 -31.56
CA LEU A 394 10.06 -6.05 -30.33
C LEU A 394 11.37 -6.85 -30.32
N VAL A 395 12.10 -6.78 -29.22
CA VAL A 395 13.43 -7.41 -29.11
C VAL A 395 13.35 -8.94 -29.08
N ASP A 396 12.41 -9.50 -28.30
CA ASP A 396 12.25 -10.95 -28.17
C ASP A 396 10.77 -11.31 -27.94
N HIS A 397 10.30 -11.18 -26.70
CA HIS A 397 8.93 -11.51 -26.32
C HIS A 397 8.30 -10.42 -25.45
N VAL A 398 6.99 -10.53 -25.21
CA VAL A 398 6.27 -9.72 -24.22
C VAL A 398 6.04 -10.54 -22.95
N CYS A 399 6.17 -9.91 -21.79
CA CYS A 399 5.90 -10.52 -20.50
C CYS A 399 4.48 -10.17 -20.04
N ARG A 400 3.69 -11.20 -19.71
CA ARG A 400 2.26 -11.08 -19.38
C ARG A 400 1.97 -11.06 -17.88
N THR A 401 2.92 -11.47 -17.07
CA THR A 401 2.73 -11.73 -15.64
C THR A 401 3.87 -11.12 -14.84
N GLY A 402 3.57 -10.73 -13.61
CA GLY A 402 4.54 -10.13 -12.71
C GLY A 402 4.85 -8.68 -13.04
N THR A 403 5.96 -8.20 -12.46
CA THR A 403 6.40 -6.80 -12.51
C THR A 403 7.63 -6.59 -13.38
N THR A 404 8.23 -7.64 -13.94
CA THR A 404 9.54 -7.59 -14.60
C THR A 404 9.50 -8.35 -15.93
N CYS A 405 10.16 -7.79 -16.94
CA CYS A 405 10.43 -8.44 -18.22
C CYS A 405 11.91 -8.36 -18.56
N SER A 406 12.56 -9.51 -18.68
CA SER A 406 13.98 -9.59 -19.02
C SER A 406 14.16 -10.28 -20.36
N VAL A 407 14.88 -9.63 -21.27
CA VAL A 407 15.20 -10.14 -22.61
C VAL A 407 16.67 -9.91 -22.93
N GLN A 408 17.17 -10.58 -23.96
CA GLN A 408 18.54 -10.43 -24.42
C GLN A 408 18.55 -10.25 -25.94
N SER A 409 19.50 -9.47 -26.45
CA SER A 409 19.67 -9.22 -27.87
C SER A 409 21.13 -9.24 -28.24
N TRP A 410 21.47 -9.82 -29.38
CA TRP A 410 22.82 -9.73 -29.93
C TRP A 410 22.93 -8.51 -30.84
N VAL A 411 23.95 -7.67 -30.62
CA VAL A 411 24.21 -6.48 -31.43
C VAL A 411 25.54 -6.64 -32.15
N GLU A 412 25.55 -6.32 -33.45
CA GLU A 412 26.74 -6.25 -34.29
C GLU A 412 26.90 -4.84 -34.88
N GLY A 413 28.13 -4.34 -34.89
CA GLY A 413 28.47 -3.00 -35.38
C GLY A 413 28.92 -2.05 -34.27
N SER A 414 29.37 -0.86 -34.67
CA SER A 414 29.96 0.15 -33.77
C SER A 414 28.94 1.11 -33.14
N ALA A 415 27.65 0.92 -33.38
CA ALA A 415 26.59 1.78 -32.87
C ALA A 415 25.76 1.02 -31.84
N THR A 416 25.75 1.50 -30.60
CA THR A 416 24.93 0.94 -29.52
C THR A 416 23.47 1.37 -29.75
N PRO A 417 22.53 0.45 -30.05
CA PRO A 417 21.14 0.82 -30.30
C PRO A 417 20.46 1.25 -29.00
N ALA A 418 19.58 2.26 -29.07
CA ALA A 418 18.72 2.61 -27.96
C ALA A 418 17.51 1.67 -27.86
N TYR A 419 17.00 1.46 -26.65
CA TYR A 419 15.85 0.61 -26.36
C TYR A 419 14.79 1.35 -25.53
N THR A 420 13.55 0.89 -25.58
CA THR A 420 12.43 1.45 -24.81
C THR A 420 11.49 0.36 -24.33
N ALA A 421 11.08 0.42 -23.07
CA ALA A 421 10.06 -0.45 -22.50
C ALA A 421 8.67 0.18 -22.61
N VAL A 422 7.65 -0.65 -22.88
CA VAL A 422 6.28 -0.23 -23.12
C VAL A 422 5.31 -1.17 -22.42
N VAL A 423 4.36 -0.58 -21.69
CA VAL A 423 3.19 -1.29 -21.15
C VAL A 423 1.97 -0.97 -22.00
N GLY A 424 1.26 -1.98 -22.47
CA GLY A 424 0.05 -1.82 -23.29
C GLY A 424 -0.69 -3.13 -23.49
N ALA A 425 -1.78 -3.10 -24.26
CA ALA A 425 -2.56 -4.28 -24.60
C ALA A 425 -2.05 -4.95 -25.88
N LEU A 426 -2.26 -6.26 -25.97
CA LEU A 426 -2.08 -6.97 -27.24
C LEU A 426 -3.23 -6.64 -28.20
N PRO A 427 -2.95 -6.49 -29.50
CA PRO A 427 -4.02 -6.29 -30.48
C PRO A 427 -4.96 -7.50 -30.48
N ALA A 428 -6.26 -7.23 -30.59
CA ALA A 428 -7.27 -8.28 -30.72
C ALA A 428 -6.97 -9.13 -31.99
N PRO A 429 -7.10 -10.46 -31.91
CA PRO A 429 -6.92 -11.31 -33.08
C PRO A 429 -7.91 -10.88 -34.17
N PRO A 430 -7.49 -10.77 -35.44
CA PRO A 430 -8.39 -10.36 -36.50
C PRO A 430 -9.60 -11.33 -36.57
N PRO A 431 -10.80 -10.83 -36.88
CA PRO A 431 -11.97 -11.69 -37.08
C PRO A 431 -11.62 -12.73 -38.15
N ARG A 432 -11.97 -14.01 -37.90
CA ARG A 432 -11.64 -15.14 -38.79
C ARG A 432 -12.13 -14.87 -40.21
N SER A 433 -11.29 -14.30 -41.08
CA SER A 433 -11.60 -14.11 -42.49
C SER A 433 -10.87 -15.17 -43.34
N THR A 434 -11.66 -15.76 -44.24
CA THR A 434 -11.38 -16.63 -45.40
C THR A 434 -9.92 -16.89 -45.82
N LEU A 435 -9.68 -18.07 -46.40
CA LEU A 435 -8.40 -18.60 -46.91
C LEU A 435 -7.44 -17.61 -47.61
N ILE A 436 -7.93 -16.52 -48.20
CA ILE A 436 -7.11 -15.45 -48.81
C ILE A 436 -6.39 -14.59 -47.76
N GLY A 437 -7.01 -14.35 -46.59
CA GLY A 437 -6.38 -13.66 -45.45
C GLY A 437 -5.25 -14.46 -44.79
N LYS A 438 -5.25 -15.79 -44.94
CA LYS A 438 -4.14 -16.66 -44.47
C LYS A 438 -2.87 -16.50 -45.30
N VAL A 439 -2.98 -16.15 -46.58
CA VAL A 439 -1.83 -16.01 -47.49
C VAL A 439 -1.21 -14.61 -47.39
N VAL A 440 -2.00 -13.58 -47.10
CA VAL A 440 -1.49 -12.22 -46.89
C VAL A 440 -0.93 -12.04 -45.47
N GLY A 441 -1.54 -12.67 -44.44
CA GLY A 441 -1.00 -12.66 -43.08
C GLY A 441 0.37 -13.33 -42.96
N ALA A 442 0.58 -14.46 -43.65
CA ALA A 442 1.84 -15.21 -43.64
C ALA A 442 3.05 -14.45 -44.22
N VAL A 443 2.83 -13.34 -44.95
CA VAL A 443 3.92 -12.51 -45.52
C VAL A 443 4.26 -11.32 -44.59
N THR A 444 3.42 -11.02 -43.59
CA THR A 444 3.65 -9.94 -42.61
C THR A 444 3.91 -10.43 -41.18
N ASP A 445 3.84 -11.74 -40.94
CA ASP A 445 4.00 -12.40 -39.63
C ASP A 445 5.44 -12.32 -39.03
N SER A 446 6.36 -11.59 -39.65
CA SER A 446 7.76 -11.46 -39.18
C SER A 446 8.01 -10.27 -38.26
N VAL A 447 7.02 -9.41 -38.01
CA VAL A 447 7.15 -8.27 -37.09
C VAL A 447 6.19 -8.50 -35.94
N ALA A 448 6.73 -8.79 -34.75
CA ALA A 448 5.93 -8.92 -33.55
C ALA A 448 5.05 -7.66 -33.37
N PRO A 449 3.78 -7.81 -32.96
CA PRO A 449 2.83 -6.71 -32.96
C PRO A 449 3.24 -5.60 -32.00
N SER A 450 3.19 -4.35 -32.47
CA SER A 450 3.25 -3.18 -31.59
C SER A 450 2.07 -3.22 -30.61
N LEU A 451 2.33 -2.98 -29.33
CA LEU A 451 1.26 -2.88 -28.34
C LEU A 451 0.31 -1.74 -28.71
N VAL A 452 -0.98 -1.96 -28.46
CA VAL A 452 -2.05 -0.97 -28.57
C VAL A 452 -2.46 -0.49 -27.18
N ASP A 453 -3.19 0.61 -27.09
CA ASP A 453 -3.62 1.20 -25.80
C ASP A 453 -2.46 1.31 -24.80
N VAL A 454 -1.40 2.01 -25.25
CA VAL A 454 -0.17 2.18 -24.48
C VAL A 454 -0.45 2.96 -23.21
N GLN A 455 -0.18 2.34 -22.06
CA GLN A 455 -0.36 2.91 -20.74
C GLN A 455 0.90 3.64 -20.26
N ALA A 456 2.08 3.06 -20.46
CA ALA A 456 3.34 3.65 -19.99
C ALA A 456 4.49 3.35 -20.95
N ARG A 457 5.46 4.26 -21.00
CA ARG A 457 6.67 4.15 -21.82
C ARG A 457 7.88 4.66 -21.03
N SER A 458 9.00 3.93 -21.07
CA SER A 458 10.24 4.38 -20.45
C SER A 458 10.92 5.46 -21.30
N GLY A 459 11.94 6.13 -20.76
CA GLY A 459 12.92 6.81 -21.60
C GLY A 459 13.61 5.84 -22.55
N ALA A 460 14.20 6.37 -23.63
CA ALA A 460 15.12 5.60 -24.46
C ALA A 460 16.43 5.40 -23.68
N VAL A 461 16.94 4.16 -23.65
CA VAL A 461 18.14 3.78 -22.90
C VAL A 461 19.15 3.16 -23.86
N GLU A 462 20.37 3.67 -23.86
CA GLU A 462 21.51 3.04 -24.52
C GLU A 462 22.17 2.04 -23.55
N PRO A 463 22.54 0.83 -24.00
CA PRO A 463 23.24 -0.12 -23.18
C PRO A 463 24.57 0.42 -22.65
N ALA A 464 24.74 0.37 -21.32
CA ALA A 464 26.04 0.57 -20.71
C ALA A 464 26.87 -0.72 -20.81
N HIS A 465 28.14 -0.61 -21.18
CA HIS A 465 29.04 -1.78 -21.16
C HIS A 465 29.20 -2.29 -19.74
N LEU A 466 29.13 -3.61 -19.55
CA LEU A 466 29.25 -4.26 -18.26
C LEU A 466 30.71 -4.64 -18.00
N LEU A 467 31.28 -4.05 -16.97
CA LEU A 467 32.62 -4.31 -16.47
C LEU A 467 32.55 -5.41 -15.41
N TRP A 468 33.44 -6.39 -15.51
CA TRP A 468 33.64 -7.36 -14.43
C TRP A 468 34.80 -6.91 -13.54
N GLY A 469 34.59 -6.92 -12.23
CA GLY A 469 35.58 -6.48 -11.25
C GLY A 469 35.53 -7.27 -9.96
N VAL A 470 36.34 -6.82 -9.01
CA VAL A 470 36.42 -7.38 -7.67
C VAL A 470 36.65 -6.25 -6.67
N ASP A 471 36.41 -6.48 -5.40
CA ASP A 471 36.90 -5.62 -4.32
C ASP A 471 37.63 -6.44 -3.26
N SER A 472 38.47 -5.76 -2.48
CA SER A 472 39.21 -6.44 -1.41
C SER A 472 39.65 -5.51 -0.29
N CYS A 473 39.60 -6.04 0.92
CA CYS A 473 40.27 -5.45 2.08
C CYS A 473 41.79 -5.40 1.89
N LYS A 474 42.40 -6.52 1.45
CA LYS A 474 43.84 -6.60 1.18
C LYS A 474 44.24 -5.75 -0.03
N ALA A 475 45.48 -5.26 -0.01
CA ALA A 475 46.05 -4.60 -1.18
C ALA A 475 46.19 -5.59 -2.34
N PHE A 476 45.83 -5.18 -3.56
CA PHE A 476 45.89 -6.10 -4.70
C PHE A 476 47.33 -6.39 -5.17
N THR A 477 48.29 -5.55 -4.77
CA THR A 477 49.73 -5.83 -4.86
C THR A 477 50.21 -6.89 -3.85
N GLY A 478 49.33 -7.37 -2.96
CA GLY A 478 49.61 -8.41 -1.98
C GLY A 478 50.01 -7.91 -0.59
N ASP A 479 50.07 -8.87 0.33
CA ASP A 479 50.67 -8.78 1.67
C ASP A 479 51.81 -9.83 1.79
N PRO A 480 52.46 -10.03 2.96
CA PRO A 480 53.52 -11.04 3.11
C PRO A 480 53.11 -12.50 2.77
N THR A 481 51.83 -12.78 2.55
CA THR A 481 51.28 -14.10 2.20
C THR A 481 51.09 -14.32 0.70
N GLY A 482 51.25 -13.29 -0.15
CA GLY A 482 51.25 -13.41 -1.62
C GLY A 482 50.63 -12.21 -2.35
N GLU A 483 50.86 -12.14 -3.67
CA GLU A 483 50.31 -11.09 -4.54
C GLU A 483 48.89 -11.47 -5.03
N LEU A 484 47.93 -10.57 -4.81
CA LEU A 484 46.50 -10.89 -4.94
C LEU A 484 46.00 -10.71 -6.38
N PHE A 485 46.48 -9.71 -7.12
CA PHE A 485 46.06 -9.46 -8.50
C PHE A 485 46.38 -10.63 -9.44
N SER A 486 47.59 -11.18 -9.42
CA SER A 486 47.97 -12.34 -10.23
C SER A 486 47.22 -13.60 -9.79
N ALA A 487 46.94 -13.75 -8.50
CA ALA A 487 46.12 -14.86 -8.00
C ALA A 487 44.67 -14.78 -8.52
N THR A 488 44.08 -13.58 -8.52
CA THR A 488 42.77 -13.28 -9.11
C THR A 488 42.74 -13.57 -10.61
N VAL A 489 43.70 -13.01 -11.37
CA VAL A 489 43.81 -13.23 -12.82
C VAL A 489 43.94 -14.72 -13.17
N ALA A 490 44.75 -15.46 -12.42
CA ALA A 490 44.99 -16.87 -12.68
C ALA A 490 43.79 -17.77 -12.33
N LYS A 491 42.97 -17.40 -11.33
CA LYS A 491 41.91 -18.25 -10.82
C LYS A 491 40.52 -17.90 -11.31
N ILE A 492 40.17 -16.61 -11.28
CA ILE A 492 38.79 -16.15 -11.51
C ILE A 492 38.67 -15.14 -12.64
N GLY A 493 39.78 -14.57 -13.13
CA GLY A 493 39.81 -13.75 -14.34
C GLY A 493 40.41 -12.37 -14.13
N THR A 494 40.63 -11.65 -15.24
CA THR A 494 41.23 -10.31 -15.20
C THR A 494 40.17 -9.24 -14.89
N PRO A 495 40.28 -8.54 -13.75
CA PRO A 495 39.35 -7.48 -13.38
C PRO A 495 39.54 -6.24 -14.27
N GLU A 496 38.44 -5.62 -14.66
CA GLU A 496 38.40 -4.32 -15.35
C GLU A 496 38.35 -3.16 -14.34
N PHE A 497 37.91 -3.44 -13.12
CA PHE A 497 38.01 -2.52 -12.00
C PHE A 497 38.27 -3.25 -10.67
N TRP A 498 38.80 -2.53 -9.69
CA TRP A 498 39.07 -3.04 -8.35
C TRP A 498 38.59 -2.07 -7.26
N GLY A 499 37.71 -2.50 -6.36
CA GLY A 499 37.27 -1.75 -5.18
C GLY A 499 38.31 -1.70 -4.06
N ARG A 500 38.72 -0.49 -3.64
CA ARG A 500 39.81 -0.28 -2.67
C ARG A 500 39.55 0.89 -1.73
N TYR A 501 40.02 0.75 -0.49
CA TYR A 501 39.79 1.70 0.59
C TYR A 501 40.70 2.95 0.48
N LEU A 502 40.12 4.13 0.70
CA LEU A 502 40.82 5.42 0.62
C LEU A 502 41.85 5.62 1.73
N THR A 503 41.64 5.01 2.89
CA THR A 503 42.42 5.24 4.11
C THR A 503 42.79 3.94 4.82
N ASP A 504 43.79 4.01 5.69
CA ASP A 504 44.28 2.87 6.47
C ASP A 504 43.35 2.63 7.68
N THR A 505 42.54 1.57 7.62
CA THR A 505 41.67 1.13 8.71
C THR A 505 42.05 -0.28 9.16
N VAL A 506 41.08 -1.18 9.32
CA VAL A 506 41.35 -2.62 9.35
C VAL A 506 41.83 -3.12 7.98
N CYS A 507 41.49 -2.39 6.91
CA CYS A 507 41.96 -2.62 5.56
C CYS A 507 43.02 -1.58 5.18
N PRO A 508 44.13 -1.98 4.53
CA PRO A 508 45.10 -1.01 4.01
C PRO A 508 44.47 -0.09 2.98
N GLY A 509 44.85 1.18 3.03
CA GLY A 509 44.46 2.19 2.05
C GLY A 509 45.17 2.03 0.70
N ILE A 510 44.66 2.69 -0.34
CA ILE A 510 45.24 2.68 -1.69
C ILE A 510 46.67 3.21 -1.65
N SER A 511 47.62 2.37 -2.09
CA SER A 511 49.03 2.72 -2.17
C SER A 511 49.46 3.19 -3.57
N SER A 512 50.59 3.91 -3.67
CA SER A 512 51.17 4.27 -4.97
C SER A 512 51.56 3.05 -5.82
N ALA A 513 51.86 1.92 -5.19
CA ALA A 513 52.16 0.67 -5.90
C ALA A 513 50.91 0.08 -6.56
N GLU A 514 49.77 0.15 -5.87
CA GLU A 514 48.47 -0.23 -6.41
C GLU A 514 48.07 0.68 -7.58
N VAL A 515 48.20 2.01 -7.41
CA VAL A 515 47.94 2.98 -8.49
C VAL A 515 48.79 2.69 -9.72
N ALA A 516 50.08 2.43 -9.54
CA ALA A 516 50.99 2.12 -10.65
C ALA A 516 50.65 0.78 -11.33
N LEU A 517 50.18 -0.22 -10.58
CA LEU A 517 49.75 -1.50 -11.15
C LEU A 517 48.42 -1.36 -11.90
N ALA A 518 47.45 -0.62 -11.36
CA ALA A 518 46.19 -0.32 -12.05
C ALA A 518 46.42 0.42 -13.38
N ALA A 519 47.30 1.43 -13.39
CA ALA A 519 47.68 2.16 -14.62
C ALA A 519 48.26 1.23 -15.69
N ARG A 520 49.17 0.31 -15.31
CA ARG A 520 49.79 -0.65 -16.23
C ARG A 520 48.79 -1.61 -16.87
N HIS A 521 47.69 -1.90 -16.19
CA HIS A 521 46.67 -2.82 -16.66
C HIS A 521 45.41 -2.14 -17.21
N HIS A 522 45.39 -0.80 -17.29
CA HIS A 522 44.20 -0.02 -17.64
C HIS A 522 42.96 -0.42 -16.80
N MET A 523 43.19 -0.71 -15.52
CA MET A 523 42.17 -1.16 -14.58
C MET A 523 41.64 0.05 -13.79
N GLY A 524 40.32 0.16 -13.67
CA GLY A 524 39.68 1.16 -12.84
C GLY A 524 39.88 0.87 -11.34
N ILE A 525 39.92 1.91 -10.53
CA ILE A 525 39.87 1.82 -9.07
C ILE A 525 38.51 2.39 -8.63
N LEU A 526 37.76 1.64 -7.85
CA LEU A 526 36.54 2.09 -7.18
C LEU A 526 36.91 2.51 -5.73
N PRO A 527 36.97 3.81 -5.42
CA PRO A 527 37.42 4.28 -4.11
C PRO A 527 36.33 4.16 -3.04
N ILE A 528 36.66 3.52 -1.92
CA ILE A 528 35.75 3.20 -0.82
C ILE A 528 36.19 3.96 0.44
N TYR A 529 35.27 4.61 1.12
CA TYR A 529 35.52 5.24 2.41
C TYR A 529 34.89 4.41 3.54
N ASN A 530 35.73 3.91 4.45
CA ASN A 530 35.29 3.13 5.60
C ASN A 530 35.90 3.59 6.95
N GLU A 531 36.60 4.74 6.98
CA GLU A 531 37.13 5.31 8.23
C GLU A 531 36.07 6.13 8.95
N TYR A 532 34.98 5.46 9.36
CA TYR A 532 33.87 6.10 10.05
C TYR A 532 33.46 5.29 11.28
N ASN A 533 32.74 5.93 12.20
CA ASN A 533 32.09 5.20 13.28
C ASN A 533 30.82 4.57 12.72
N CYS A 534 30.84 3.26 12.51
CA CYS A 534 29.73 2.56 11.88
C CYS A 534 28.51 2.30 12.76
N SER A 535 28.55 2.76 14.01
CA SER A 535 27.37 2.96 14.87
C SER A 535 26.81 4.38 14.79
N ASN A 536 27.36 5.22 13.93
CA ASN A 536 26.97 6.62 13.75
C ASN A 536 26.88 6.94 12.26
N VAL A 537 25.84 6.42 11.62
CA VAL A 537 25.47 6.70 10.22
C VAL A 537 24.13 7.43 10.13
N SER A 538 23.83 8.27 11.13
CA SER A 538 22.63 9.11 11.19
C SER A 538 23.00 10.60 11.24
N TYR A 539 22.02 11.44 10.92
CA TYR A 539 22.11 12.90 10.93
C TYR A 539 22.99 13.52 9.83
N TYR A 540 22.59 14.74 9.42
CA TYR A 540 23.24 15.50 8.37
C TYR A 540 24.71 15.83 8.67
N ASP A 541 24.98 16.40 9.84
CA ASP A 541 26.33 16.86 10.19
C ASP A 541 27.35 15.71 10.20
N THR A 542 26.91 14.51 10.61
CA THR A 542 27.73 13.29 10.58
C THR A 542 28.08 12.90 9.13
N GLY A 543 27.08 12.77 8.26
CA GLY A 543 27.29 12.40 6.86
C GLY A 543 28.19 13.40 6.13
N HIS A 544 27.98 14.70 6.39
CA HIS A 544 28.80 15.76 5.82
C HIS A 544 30.25 15.71 6.33
N ALA A 545 30.48 15.46 7.63
CA ALA A 545 31.83 15.33 8.18
C ALA A 545 32.61 14.19 7.53
N TYR A 546 32.00 13.00 7.41
CA TYR A 546 32.61 11.86 6.73
C TYR A 546 32.91 12.14 5.26
N ALA A 547 32.01 12.84 4.56
CA ALA A 547 32.25 13.24 3.17
C ALA A 547 33.46 14.17 3.01
N VAL A 548 33.67 15.10 3.94
CA VAL A 548 34.85 15.98 3.95
C VAL A 548 36.13 15.16 4.14
N GLU A 549 36.14 14.21 5.07
CA GLU A 549 37.29 13.35 5.33
C GLU A 549 37.61 12.45 4.13
N ALA A 550 36.60 11.85 3.50
CA ALA A 550 36.74 11.04 2.29
C ALA A 550 37.31 11.86 1.12
N ALA A 551 36.77 13.06 0.90
CA ALA A 551 37.25 13.96 -0.15
C ALA A 551 38.71 14.40 0.08
N ASP A 552 39.10 14.64 1.33
CA ASP A 552 40.48 14.95 1.68
C ASP A 552 41.42 13.77 1.48
N ALA A 553 41.00 12.55 1.82
CA ALA A 553 41.75 11.32 1.55
C ALA A 553 41.97 11.12 0.03
N ALA A 554 40.91 11.24 -0.77
CA ALA A 554 40.98 11.13 -2.22
C ALA A 554 41.95 12.15 -2.84
N ARG A 555 41.92 13.40 -2.37
CA ARG A 555 42.84 14.47 -2.78
C ARG A 555 44.30 14.15 -2.46
N ARG A 556 44.59 13.59 -1.29
CA ARG A 556 45.96 13.26 -0.84
C ARG A 556 46.65 12.25 -1.76
N ILE A 557 45.90 11.30 -2.31
CA ILE A 557 46.42 10.27 -3.21
C ILE A 557 46.22 10.60 -4.71
N GLY A 558 45.74 11.82 -5.01
CA GLY A 558 45.69 12.35 -6.38
C GLY A 558 44.48 11.91 -7.21
N ILE A 559 43.39 11.47 -6.58
CA ILE A 559 42.15 11.14 -7.32
C ILE A 559 41.57 12.43 -7.91
N PRO A 560 41.35 12.49 -9.24
CA PRO A 560 40.78 13.67 -9.88
C PRO A 560 39.31 13.88 -9.51
N ARG A 561 38.84 15.11 -9.67
CA ARG A 561 37.40 15.43 -9.56
C ARG A 561 36.58 14.65 -10.59
N GLY A 562 35.32 14.43 -10.29
CA GLY A 562 34.39 13.68 -11.15
C GLY A 562 34.44 12.17 -10.95
N ILE A 563 35.29 11.66 -10.07
CA ILE A 563 35.34 10.24 -9.67
C ILE A 563 34.34 9.98 -8.54
N VAL A 564 33.73 8.79 -8.52
CA VAL A 564 32.87 8.34 -7.42
C VAL A 564 33.68 8.11 -6.15
N LEU A 565 33.17 8.60 -5.02
CA LEU A 565 33.64 8.19 -3.69
C LEU A 565 32.49 7.46 -3.01
N VAL A 566 32.68 6.17 -2.71
CA VAL A 566 31.62 5.36 -2.13
C VAL A 566 31.75 5.30 -0.62
N ILE A 567 30.70 5.67 0.11
CA ILE A 567 30.61 5.35 1.54
C ILE A 567 30.16 3.89 1.72
N ASP A 568 30.90 3.16 2.54
CA ASP A 568 30.65 1.77 2.88
C ASP A 568 29.57 1.69 3.96
N ILE A 569 28.29 1.44 3.64
CA ILE A 569 27.22 1.26 4.65
C ILE A 569 26.94 -0.22 4.82
N GLU A 570 27.72 -0.87 5.69
CA GLU A 570 27.71 -2.31 5.90
C GLU A 570 26.35 -2.87 6.38
N PRO A 571 26.04 -4.15 6.09
CA PRO A 571 24.90 -4.83 6.68
C PRO A 571 25.00 -4.88 8.22
N PRO A 572 23.87 -4.92 8.94
CA PRO A 572 23.89 -4.97 10.38
C PRO A 572 24.52 -6.25 10.93
N GLY A 573 25.50 -6.07 11.83
CA GLY A 573 26.25 -7.13 12.48
C GLY A 573 26.60 -6.81 13.93
N ALA A 574 27.15 -7.80 14.65
CA ALA A 574 27.50 -7.65 16.06
C ALA A 574 28.69 -6.71 16.30
N ALA A 575 29.58 -6.56 15.31
CA ALA A 575 30.73 -5.65 15.36
C ALA A 575 30.40 -4.25 14.82
N CYS A 576 29.36 -4.16 13.98
CA CYS A 576 28.96 -2.95 13.30
C CYS A 576 27.44 -2.96 13.12
N PRO A 577 26.66 -2.12 13.84
CA PRO A 577 25.21 -2.06 13.63
C PRO A 577 24.87 -1.54 12.23
N GLY A 578 25.81 -0.85 11.56
CA GLY A 578 25.79 -0.58 10.13
C GLY A 578 24.53 0.15 9.70
N ALA A 579 23.89 -0.37 8.65
CA ALA A 579 22.68 0.22 8.08
C ALA A 579 21.47 0.37 9.02
N VAL A 580 21.45 -0.23 10.23
CA VAL A 580 20.30 -0.11 11.15
C VAL A 580 20.01 1.33 11.56
N ASP A 581 21.05 2.15 11.70
CA ASP A 581 20.92 3.54 12.13
C ASP A 581 20.94 4.55 10.97
N VAL A 582 20.94 4.09 9.71
CA VAL A 582 21.00 5.00 8.55
C VAL A 582 19.70 5.77 8.39
N ASP A 583 19.81 7.09 8.26
CA ASP A 583 18.66 7.97 8.00
C ASP A 583 18.86 8.82 6.74
N GLY A 584 17.78 9.47 6.31
CA GLY A 584 17.85 10.31 5.11
C GLY A 584 18.70 11.58 5.28
N ALA A 585 18.86 12.08 6.51
CA ALA A 585 19.68 13.26 6.75
C ALA A 585 21.16 12.95 6.56
N PHE A 586 21.62 11.77 6.96
CA PHE A 586 22.97 11.28 6.72
C PHE A 586 23.29 11.18 5.22
N ILE A 587 22.37 10.63 4.43
CA ILE A 587 22.48 10.57 2.96
C ILE A 587 22.59 11.99 2.37
N GLU A 588 21.74 12.92 2.81
CA GLU A 588 21.81 14.32 2.39
C GLU A 588 23.17 14.98 2.75
N GLY A 589 23.69 14.70 3.94
CA GLY A 589 24.99 15.22 4.39
C GLY A 589 26.16 14.69 3.57
N TRP A 590 26.21 13.38 3.33
CA TRP A 590 27.23 12.76 2.49
C TRP A 590 27.20 13.32 1.07
N TYR A 591 26.01 13.38 0.47
CA TYR A 591 25.77 13.97 -0.84
C TYR A 591 26.36 15.38 -0.94
N ASP A 592 26.00 16.28 -0.03
CA ASP A 592 26.42 17.68 -0.10
C ASP A 592 27.95 17.81 0.05
N GLY A 593 28.56 17.08 0.99
CA GLY A 593 30.00 17.15 1.23
C GLY A 593 30.83 16.64 0.05
N VAL A 594 30.49 15.47 -0.51
CA VAL A 594 31.22 14.87 -1.64
C VAL A 594 31.03 15.71 -2.90
N LYS A 595 29.79 16.17 -3.14
CA LYS A 595 29.47 17.00 -4.30
C LYS A 595 30.18 18.36 -4.23
N ALA A 596 30.21 19.00 -3.07
CA ALA A 596 30.92 20.26 -2.85
C ALA A 596 32.43 20.14 -3.12
N ALA A 597 33.03 18.99 -2.81
CA ALA A 597 34.44 18.71 -3.12
C ALA A 597 34.71 18.46 -4.62
N GLY A 598 33.67 18.28 -5.43
CA GLY A 598 33.75 18.04 -6.87
C GLY A 598 33.86 16.58 -7.27
N TYR A 599 33.57 15.65 -6.36
CA TYR A 599 33.46 14.22 -6.62
C TYR A 599 32.00 13.82 -6.90
N VAL A 600 31.77 12.54 -7.21
CA VAL A 600 30.43 11.94 -7.35
C VAL A 600 30.11 11.16 -6.06
N PRO A 601 29.02 11.48 -5.34
CA PRO A 601 28.60 10.69 -4.17
C PRO A 601 28.25 9.25 -4.59
N GLY A 602 28.82 8.27 -3.92
CA GLY A 602 28.46 6.87 -4.06
C GLY A 602 28.04 6.24 -2.73
N TYR A 603 27.19 5.22 -2.77
CA TYR A 603 26.70 4.52 -1.58
C TYR A 603 26.74 3.01 -1.79
N TYR A 604 27.49 2.30 -0.96
CA TYR A 604 27.40 0.85 -0.82
C TYR A 604 26.36 0.52 0.23
N GLY A 605 25.39 -0.35 -0.08
CA GLY A 605 24.31 -0.66 0.85
C GLY A 605 23.35 -1.76 0.39
N ASN A 606 22.38 -2.09 1.25
CA ASN A 606 21.37 -3.10 0.94
C ASN A 606 20.35 -2.55 -0.06
N GLY A 607 20.56 -2.82 -1.36
CA GLY A 607 19.67 -2.37 -2.42
C GLY A 607 18.24 -2.93 -2.35
N THR A 608 17.93 -3.88 -1.46
CA THR A 608 16.57 -4.45 -1.37
C THR A 608 15.54 -3.41 -0.96
N ALA A 609 14.49 -3.20 -1.77
CA ALA A 609 13.36 -2.34 -1.43
C ALA A 609 12.79 -2.64 -0.03
N GLY A 610 12.63 -1.59 0.78
CA GLY A 610 12.17 -1.71 2.17
C GLY A 610 13.25 -2.07 3.19
N SER A 611 14.50 -2.29 2.79
CA SER A 611 15.64 -2.32 3.72
C SER A 611 15.82 -0.96 4.41
N GLU A 612 16.63 -0.93 5.46
CA GLU A 612 16.96 0.30 6.21
C GLU A 612 17.62 1.33 5.29
N PHE A 613 18.65 0.92 4.54
CA PHE A 613 19.31 1.75 3.54
C PHE A 613 18.34 2.23 2.45
N ALA A 614 17.57 1.31 1.85
CA ALA A 614 16.63 1.66 0.79
C ALA A 614 15.55 2.64 1.27
N SER A 615 15.08 2.49 2.53
CA SER A 615 14.10 3.39 3.13
C SER A 615 14.68 4.79 3.36
N ALA A 616 15.91 4.89 3.88
CA ALA A 616 16.61 6.16 4.06
C ALA A 616 16.89 6.85 2.72
N TRP A 617 17.32 6.08 1.72
CA TRP A 617 17.53 6.53 0.34
C TRP A 617 16.24 7.11 -0.24
N CYS A 618 15.14 6.36 -0.21
CA CYS A 618 13.88 6.80 -0.77
C CYS A 618 13.29 8.00 -0.03
N ALA A 619 13.47 8.08 1.30
CA ALA A 619 13.10 9.26 2.06
C ALA A 619 13.87 10.51 1.59
N SER A 620 15.16 10.38 1.30
CA SER A 620 16.01 11.48 0.81
C SER A 620 15.64 11.91 -0.60
N VAL A 621 15.51 10.95 -1.52
CA VAL A 621 15.16 11.18 -2.94
C VAL A 621 13.78 11.81 -3.07
N SER A 622 12.81 11.40 -2.24
CA SER A 622 11.47 12.01 -2.24
C SER A 622 11.48 13.49 -1.87
N LYS A 623 12.41 13.92 -1.00
CA LYS A 623 12.59 15.33 -0.61
C LYS A 623 13.45 16.09 -1.61
N ARG A 624 14.51 15.46 -2.12
CA ARG A 624 15.51 16.08 -2.99
C ARG A 624 15.89 15.14 -4.15
N PRO A 625 15.14 15.19 -5.26
CA PRO A 625 15.36 14.31 -6.41
C PRO A 625 16.76 14.37 -7.03
N ALA A 626 17.49 15.48 -6.84
CA ALA A 626 18.88 15.62 -7.28
C ALA A 626 19.83 14.57 -6.67
N ILE A 627 19.53 14.05 -5.47
CA ILE A 627 20.33 12.98 -4.85
C ILE A 627 20.35 11.74 -5.73
N ALA A 628 19.20 11.36 -6.31
CA ALA A 628 19.12 10.22 -7.21
C ALA A 628 19.80 10.48 -8.56
N ALA A 629 19.79 11.72 -9.04
CA ALA A 629 20.35 12.06 -10.34
C ALA A 629 21.88 12.16 -10.34
N ASP A 630 22.46 12.65 -9.24
CA ASP A 630 23.90 12.93 -9.16
C ASP A 630 24.68 11.96 -8.28
N SER A 631 24.10 10.83 -7.84
CA SER A 631 24.78 9.83 -7.01
C SER A 631 24.64 8.41 -7.55
N GLU A 632 25.63 7.58 -7.24
CA GLU A 632 25.67 6.17 -7.66
C GLU A 632 25.39 5.22 -6.49
N LEU A 633 24.72 4.10 -6.79
CA LEU A 633 24.43 3.03 -5.85
C LEU A 633 25.27 1.79 -6.18
N TRP A 634 25.80 1.18 -5.13
CA TRP A 634 26.48 -0.11 -5.15
C TRP A 634 25.73 -1.07 -4.22
N SER A 635 24.97 -2.00 -4.79
CA SER A 635 24.19 -2.96 -4.00
C SER A 635 25.01 -4.20 -3.68
N PHE A 636 24.92 -4.70 -2.45
CA PHE A 636 25.39 -6.05 -2.10
C PHE A 636 24.29 -7.12 -2.19
N GLN A 637 23.12 -6.77 -2.72
CA GLN A 637 22.00 -7.69 -2.91
C GLN A 637 21.53 -7.76 -4.37
N PRO A 638 21.17 -8.95 -4.87
CA PRO A 638 21.26 -10.23 -4.17
C PRO A 638 22.71 -10.72 -4.04
N SER A 639 23.09 -11.21 -2.86
CA SER A 639 24.34 -11.96 -2.69
C SER A 639 24.10 -13.40 -3.13
N LEU A 640 24.81 -13.83 -4.16
CA LEU A 640 24.69 -15.15 -4.76
C LEU A 640 25.60 -16.17 -4.07
N LEU A 641 25.20 -17.43 -4.14
CA LEU A 641 25.99 -18.58 -3.74
C LEU A 641 26.43 -19.33 -5.00
N GLY A 642 27.73 -19.59 -5.16
CA GLY A 642 28.26 -20.36 -6.29
C GLY A 642 29.72 -20.06 -6.60
N ASP A 643 30.33 -20.94 -7.40
CA ASP A 643 31.70 -20.78 -7.89
C ASP A 643 31.69 -19.96 -9.19
N PHE A 644 31.75 -18.62 -9.06
CA PHE A 644 31.77 -17.69 -10.19
C PHE A 644 33.20 -17.30 -10.59
N ASN A 645 33.39 -17.05 -11.88
CA ASN A 645 34.56 -16.42 -12.49
C ASN A 645 34.08 -15.46 -13.59
N LYS A 646 34.96 -14.63 -14.14
CA LYS A 646 34.61 -13.63 -15.17
C LYS A 646 33.77 -14.20 -16.34
N PRO A 647 34.17 -15.31 -17.01
CA PRO A 647 33.35 -15.93 -18.05
C PRO A 647 31.97 -16.44 -17.62
N THR A 648 31.80 -16.79 -16.34
CA THR A 648 30.56 -17.34 -15.80
C THR A 648 29.86 -16.38 -14.84
N ALA A 649 30.24 -15.10 -14.83
CA ALA A 649 29.60 -14.05 -14.05
C ALA A 649 28.09 -14.04 -14.34
N PRO A 650 27.25 -13.67 -13.35
CA PRO A 650 25.81 -13.59 -13.56
C PRO A 650 25.48 -12.52 -14.62
N GLY A 651 24.22 -12.44 -15.04
CA GLY A 651 23.77 -11.23 -15.73
C GLY A 651 23.49 -10.13 -14.71
N TYR A 652 23.91 -8.89 -15.00
CA TYR A 652 23.70 -7.73 -14.13
C TYR A 652 22.25 -7.58 -13.67
N SER A 653 21.99 -7.86 -12.39
CA SER A 653 20.65 -7.74 -11.80
C SER A 653 20.71 -7.52 -10.28
N PRO A 654 21.33 -6.42 -9.81
CA PRO A 654 21.17 -5.99 -8.42
C PRO A 654 19.69 -5.77 -8.06
N TYR A 655 19.39 -5.85 -6.77
CA TYR A 655 18.10 -5.41 -6.22
C TYR A 655 18.03 -3.88 -6.17
N ASP A 656 16.87 -3.36 -6.60
CA ASP A 656 16.55 -1.93 -6.62
C ASP A 656 15.94 -1.47 -5.29
N THR A 657 16.28 -0.26 -4.86
CA THR A 657 15.83 0.34 -3.57
C THR A 657 14.32 0.59 -3.50
N GLY A 658 13.59 0.42 -4.61
CA GLY A 658 12.15 0.64 -4.70
C GLY A 658 11.76 2.09 -5.05
N CYS A 659 12.73 2.97 -5.26
CA CYS A 659 12.56 4.32 -5.78
C CYS A 659 13.70 4.67 -6.76
N THR A 660 13.71 5.89 -7.30
CA THR A 660 14.72 6.32 -8.27
C THR A 660 16.12 6.34 -7.66
N GLY A 661 17.11 5.85 -8.42
CA GLY A 661 18.54 5.92 -8.12
C GLY A 661 19.35 5.26 -9.23
N ASN A 662 20.61 5.66 -9.39
CA ASN A 662 21.50 5.09 -10.38
C ASN A 662 22.17 3.85 -9.80
N MET A 663 21.63 2.66 -10.07
CA MET A 663 22.24 1.40 -9.68
C MET A 663 23.35 1.04 -10.66
N GLU A 664 24.59 1.42 -10.32
CA GLU A 664 25.75 1.33 -11.21
C GLU A 664 26.64 0.13 -10.88
N ILE A 665 26.63 -0.36 -9.63
CA ILE A 665 27.57 -1.40 -9.18
C ILE A 665 26.81 -2.47 -8.38
N TRP A 666 27.22 -3.73 -8.52
CA TRP A 666 26.65 -4.86 -7.81
C TRP A 666 27.74 -5.80 -7.31
N GLN A 667 27.86 -5.92 -5.99
CA GLN A 667 28.61 -7.00 -5.36
C GLN A 667 27.74 -8.24 -5.30
N TYR A 668 27.97 -9.17 -6.22
CA TYR A 668 27.13 -10.36 -6.37
C TYR A 668 27.65 -11.55 -5.58
N VAL A 669 28.91 -11.54 -5.13
CA VAL A 669 29.49 -12.58 -4.27
C VAL A 669 30.31 -11.94 -3.17
N LEU A 670 29.94 -12.26 -1.92
CA LEU A 670 30.79 -12.11 -0.74
C LEU A 670 31.63 -13.36 -0.56
N SER A 671 32.95 -13.19 -0.45
CA SER A 671 33.96 -14.25 -0.51
C SER A 671 35.06 -14.07 0.53
N ALA A 672 34.80 -13.33 1.62
CA ALA A 672 35.70 -13.19 2.75
C ALA A 672 36.27 -14.54 3.23
N GLY A 673 37.60 -14.67 3.20
CA GLY A 673 38.34 -15.88 3.59
C GLY A 673 38.53 -16.91 2.47
N SER A 674 38.13 -16.61 1.24
CA SER A 674 38.38 -17.45 0.06
C SER A 674 39.82 -17.29 -0.49
N VAL A 675 40.17 -18.04 -1.54
CA VAL A 675 41.48 -17.92 -2.21
C VAL A 675 41.29 -17.89 -3.73
N PRO A 676 41.35 -16.72 -4.38
CA PRO A 676 41.81 -15.42 -3.84
C PRO A 676 40.74 -14.75 -2.98
N ASP A 677 41.17 -14.09 -1.90
CA ASP A 677 40.32 -13.41 -0.91
C ASP A 677 39.83 -12.06 -1.44
N VAL A 678 38.89 -12.14 -2.39
CA VAL A 678 38.27 -11.00 -3.07
C VAL A 678 36.77 -11.23 -3.20
N ASP A 679 36.00 -10.16 -3.07
CA ASP A 679 34.58 -10.15 -3.41
C ASP A 679 34.43 -9.92 -4.92
N GLN A 680 33.34 -10.39 -5.54
CA GLN A 680 33.15 -10.28 -6.99
C GLN A 680 32.03 -9.29 -7.31
N ASP A 681 32.34 -8.41 -8.26
CA ASP A 681 31.48 -7.29 -8.62
C ASP A 681 31.24 -7.21 -10.13
N GLU A 682 30.13 -6.58 -10.47
CA GLU A 682 29.86 -6.05 -11.79
C GLU A 682 29.57 -4.55 -11.69
N ALA A 683 30.06 -3.76 -12.64
CA ALA A 683 29.78 -2.34 -12.74
C ALA A 683 29.37 -1.96 -14.16
N LEU A 684 28.46 -1.01 -14.28
CA LEU A 684 28.20 -0.35 -15.55
C LEU A 684 29.38 0.59 -15.87
N SER A 685 29.77 0.64 -17.13
CA SER A 685 30.84 1.54 -17.64
C SER A 685 30.54 3.03 -17.49
N THR A 686 29.30 3.37 -17.15
CA THR A 686 28.86 4.71 -16.75
C THR A 686 29.32 5.08 -15.34
N ALA A 687 29.68 4.11 -14.49
CA ALA A 687 30.24 4.34 -13.17
C ALA A 687 31.54 5.17 -13.29
N PRO A 688 31.68 6.29 -12.55
CA PRO A 688 32.85 7.17 -12.67
C PRO A 688 34.05 6.62 -11.88
N LEU A 689 34.59 5.50 -12.34
CA LEU A 689 35.77 4.82 -11.80
C LEU A 689 37.06 5.62 -12.04
N TRP A 690 38.03 5.53 -11.13
CA TRP A 690 39.34 6.16 -11.31
C TRP A 690 40.25 5.29 -12.18
N TYR A 691 40.60 5.75 -13.37
CA TYR A 691 41.62 5.13 -14.22
C TYR A 691 42.93 5.91 -14.11
N PRO A 692 43.93 5.42 -13.34
CA PRO A 692 45.19 6.12 -13.20
C PRO A 692 46.02 6.03 -14.49
N SER A 693 46.83 7.06 -14.76
CA SER A 693 47.65 7.20 -15.97
C SER A 693 49.13 7.29 -15.67
#